data_AF-A0A4Q3YU17-F1
#
_entry.id   AF-A0A4Q3YU17-F1
#
_cell.length_a   1.000
_cell.length_b   1.000
_cell.length_c   1.000
_cell.angle_alpha   90.00
_cell.angle_beta   90.00
_cell.angle_gamma   90.00
#
_symmetry.space_group_name_H-M   'P 1'
#
loop_
_entity.id
_entity.type
_entity.pdbx_description
1 polymer ?
#
loop_
_entity_poly.entity_id
_entity_poly.type
_entity_poly.pdbx_seq_one_letter_code
_entity_poly.pdbx_strand_id
1 'polypeptide(L)'
;MELVFLLMLLVVMATALGSGYPVAFALPGSAILTIGAAALTGLVFAGDSGAFFANSGPAQWLSAGVTNLRGVYWEPERDTLIAIPLFIFMGIMLQRSKIAEDLLVTMAQLFGPVPGGLGISVVVVGALLAATTGIVGATVVAMGMISLPAMMRNGYANSLSTGVIAASGTLGQIIPPSIVLIILADQLASAVDQAGQARQTLYRDATGELTMPTEFAVSSTSAGDMFLGAMVPGLLLVGLYIAFILAVAIFRPKLAPAVPYEGKYDTAFLGKVLLSMIPPLALILLVLGSIIAGVATVNQAGAIGAVGAMIMAGYRLHPEGRGHRFTPAILAVLGLAVIAFAITTYDTNVLNVQTAADRIGITIAAIGVALVAISIAWSGVRAFFNEDALRGVMVETAKTTSLVFIILLGAAMLTAAFRAFGGEELVKHFLEGLPGGFWTKFIIVMAVIFVLGFFLDFIEIAVVVVPIVAPILLADPQANVSAVWLGVMIGLNIQTSFLTPPFGFALFYLRGVAPAAVRTIQIYRGVVAFIGLQLAALIIVAFNPPLVNYLPARTSLTSDSAPPPINPALQYCIEEYVALEFAAKSATVASAIDAAGTLDVSYLPEGLRDDWQDGLENAAQAMPLMAEIQTTARAQTAAAEDYRPVHTVVRALQRDAGRLMEEVEELRLRASRGFGDSAAQTARADAAEAEAEALLAQIPEGWEDLQSEFNALNRANTAARMTYRRTVDRAYAPVPELRAVIDGTEALATLGPRIDALAADLDGMDAETADARFSEVESALGEVEGARDIRSLLADARREIDDRSPDPEAAAELVAEAQALHAAELAWRSRAQTDLLAGLSTYDAAIRDTIGLRQQPRLPREQALYVAECRSHHRDISLNF
;
A
#
# COMPACT_ATOMS: atom_id res chain seq x y z
N MET A 1 -37.59 -11.63 -12.14
CA MET A 1 -37.95 -12.07 -10.76
C MET A 1 -36.78 -11.94 -9.80
N GLU A 2 -35.53 -12.13 -10.23
CA GLU A 2 -34.32 -11.87 -9.44
C GLU A 2 -34.29 -10.45 -8.80
N LEU A 3 -34.63 -9.41 -9.56
CA LEU A 3 -34.73 -8.03 -9.05
C LEU A 3 -35.72 -7.87 -7.90
N VAL A 4 -36.74 -8.72 -7.80
CA VAL A 4 -37.71 -8.69 -6.69
C VAL A 4 -37.05 -9.19 -5.41
N PHE A 5 -36.24 -10.25 -5.49
CA PHE A 5 -35.49 -10.76 -4.33
C PHE A 5 -34.32 -9.86 -3.96
N LEU A 6 -33.69 -9.21 -4.94
CA LEU A 6 -32.72 -8.13 -4.71
C LEU A 6 -33.36 -6.95 -3.97
N LEU A 7 -34.54 -6.50 -4.42
CA LEU A 7 -35.30 -5.44 -3.74
C LEU A 7 -35.72 -5.88 -2.34
N MET A 8 -36.19 -7.12 -2.18
CA MET A 8 -36.52 -7.70 -0.88
C MET A 8 -35.31 -7.69 0.05
N LEU A 9 -34.12 -8.04 -0.45
CA LEU A 9 -32.88 -8.01 0.33
C LEU A 9 -32.60 -6.61 0.85
N LEU A 10 -32.64 -5.61 -0.03
CA LEU A 10 -32.42 -4.21 0.33
C LEU A 10 -33.49 -3.70 1.31
N VAL A 11 -34.76 -4.02 1.09
CA VAL A 11 -35.86 -3.58 1.96
C VAL A 11 -35.79 -4.24 3.33
N VAL A 12 -35.54 -5.55 3.41
CA VAL A 12 -35.41 -6.27 4.69
C VAL A 12 -34.20 -5.74 5.45
N MET A 13 -33.08 -5.54 4.78
CA MET A 13 -31.87 -4.97 5.37
C MET A 13 -32.13 -3.54 5.88
N ALA A 14 -32.67 -2.66 5.03
CA ALA A 14 -32.97 -1.27 5.40
C ALA A 14 -33.99 -1.17 6.55
N THR A 15 -35.00 -2.05 6.56
CA THR A 15 -36.00 -2.09 7.63
C THR A 15 -35.39 -2.59 8.94
N ALA A 16 -34.56 -3.62 8.89
CA ALA A 16 -33.86 -4.14 10.07
C ALA A 16 -32.94 -3.05 10.67
N LEU A 17 -32.13 -2.40 9.82
CA LEU A 17 -31.23 -1.32 10.24
C LEU A 17 -32.01 -0.11 10.76
N GLY A 18 -33.06 0.32 10.06
CA GLY A 18 -33.92 1.45 10.45
C GLY A 18 -34.69 1.21 11.75
N SER A 19 -34.96 -0.05 12.10
CA SER A 19 -35.57 -0.43 13.39
C SER A 19 -34.59 -0.36 14.57
N GLY A 20 -33.30 -0.13 14.31
CA GLY A 20 -32.23 -0.19 15.31
C GLY A 20 -31.81 -1.62 15.65
N TYR A 21 -32.12 -2.59 14.79
CA TYR A 21 -31.67 -3.97 14.96
C TYR A 21 -30.15 -4.05 14.79
N PRO A 22 -29.42 -4.85 15.60
CA PRO A 22 -27.97 -4.89 15.50
C PRO A 22 -27.51 -5.34 14.11
N VAL A 23 -26.64 -4.54 13.50
CA VAL A 23 -26.12 -4.73 12.13
C VAL A 23 -25.52 -6.12 11.95
N ALA A 24 -24.75 -6.56 12.94
CA ALA A 24 -24.14 -7.88 13.05
C ALA A 24 -25.10 -9.03 12.69
N PHE A 25 -26.38 -8.89 13.00
CA PHE A 25 -27.42 -9.87 12.68
C PHE A 25 -28.29 -9.45 11.51
N ALA A 26 -28.45 -8.14 11.28
CA ALA A 26 -29.24 -7.60 10.17
C ALA A 26 -28.68 -8.03 8.81
N LEU A 27 -27.36 -7.89 8.58
CA LEU A 27 -26.72 -8.19 7.29
C LEU A 27 -26.81 -9.69 6.90
N PRO A 28 -26.35 -10.65 7.74
CA PRO A 28 -26.46 -12.06 7.38
C PRO A 28 -27.91 -12.54 7.44
N GLY A 29 -28.73 -11.99 8.35
CA GLY A 29 -30.15 -12.33 8.48
C GLY A 29 -30.93 -11.98 7.23
N SER A 30 -30.77 -10.77 6.69
CA SER A 30 -31.44 -10.36 5.45
C SER A 30 -30.99 -11.21 4.26
N ALA A 31 -29.70 -11.54 4.18
CA ALA A 31 -29.14 -12.40 3.14
C ALA A 31 -29.73 -13.82 3.19
N ILE A 32 -29.70 -14.47 4.35
CA ILE A 32 -30.22 -15.83 4.52
C ILE A 32 -31.74 -15.88 4.29
N LEU A 33 -32.49 -14.90 4.81
CA LEU A 33 -33.94 -14.84 4.64
C LEU A 33 -34.34 -14.68 3.16
N THR A 34 -33.62 -13.85 2.42
CA THR A 34 -33.93 -13.63 1.00
C THR A 34 -33.49 -14.78 0.11
N ILE A 35 -32.32 -15.37 0.33
CA ILE A 35 -31.91 -16.60 -0.36
C ILE A 35 -32.91 -17.72 -0.07
N GLY A 36 -33.31 -17.90 1.20
CA GLY A 36 -34.30 -18.90 1.59
C GLY A 36 -35.68 -18.65 0.97
N ALA A 37 -36.14 -17.40 0.94
CA ALA A 37 -37.39 -17.03 0.30
C ALA A 37 -37.36 -17.26 -1.22
N ALA A 38 -36.25 -16.91 -1.89
CA ALA A 38 -36.05 -17.16 -3.31
C ALA A 38 -36.04 -18.66 -3.63
N ALA A 39 -35.35 -19.47 -2.82
CA ALA A 39 -35.31 -20.92 -2.98
C ALA A 39 -36.69 -21.57 -2.79
N LEU A 40 -37.43 -21.14 -1.76
CA LEU A 40 -38.76 -21.68 -1.45
C LEU A 40 -39.78 -21.30 -2.53
N THR A 41 -39.77 -20.04 -2.98
CA THR A 41 -40.63 -19.58 -4.07
C THR A 41 -40.25 -20.24 -5.40
N GLY A 42 -38.97 -20.43 -5.69
CA GLY A 42 -38.51 -21.17 -6.88
C GLY A 42 -39.04 -22.60 -6.89
N LEU A 43 -38.95 -23.29 -5.76
CA LEU A 43 -39.45 -24.65 -5.62
C LEU A 43 -40.98 -24.73 -5.75
N VAL A 44 -41.72 -23.78 -5.20
CA VAL A 44 -43.20 -23.76 -5.23
C VAL A 44 -43.76 -23.35 -6.59
N PHE A 45 -43.18 -22.33 -7.24
CA PHE A 45 -43.75 -21.74 -8.46
C PHE A 45 -43.09 -22.22 -9.76
N ALA A 46 -41.82 -22.60 -9.72
CA ALA A 46 -41.06 -23.02 -10.89
C ALA A 46 -40.59 -24.49 -10.84
N GLY A 47 -40.81 -25.20 -9.72
CA GLY A 47 -40.38 -26.58 -9.53
C GLY A 47 -38.86 -26.75 -9.34
N ASP A 48 -38.09 -25.66 -9.35
CA ASP A 48 -36.64 -25.64 -9.16
C ASP A 48 -36.24 -24.56 -8.16
N SER A 49 -35.53 -24.97 -7.11
CA SER A 49 -34.97 -24.08 -6.09
C SER A 49 -33.95 -23.06 -6.64
N GLY A 50 -33.37 -23.31 -7.82
CA GLY A 50 -32.44 -22.42 -8.52
C GLY A 50 -33.10 -21.36 -9.40
N ALA A 51 -34.41 -21.42 -9.64
CA ALA A 51 -35.07 -20.67 -10.71
C ALA A 51 -35.01 -19.13 -10.61
N PHE A 52 -34.73 -18.59 -9.42
CA PHE A 52 -34.69 -17.13 -9.17
C PHE A 52 -33.30 -16.64 -8.76
N PHE A 53 -32.25 -17.38 -9.11
CA PHE A 53 -30.86 -17.01 -8.93
C PHE A 53 -30.23 -16.70 -10.29
N ALA A 54 -29.37 -15.67 -10.34
CA ALA A 54 -28.71 -15.24 -11.57
C ALA A 54 -27.73 -16.31 -12.09
N ASN A 55 -26.99 -16.94 -11.17
CA ASN A 55 -26.03 -18.00 -11.46
C ASN A 55 -26.07 -19.02 -10.32
N SER A 56 -25.92 -20.32 -10.56
CA SER A 56 -25.86 -21.37 -9.50
C SER A 56 -27.12 -21.49 -8.60
N GLY A 57 -27.16 -22.51 -7.75
CA GLY A 57 -28.28 -22.76 -6.82
C GLY A 57 -28.12 -22.11 -5.44
N PRO A 58 -29.18 -22.14 -4.61
CA PRO A 58 -29.19 -21.54 -3.27
C PRO A 58 -28.15 -22.15 -2.32
N ALA A 59 -27.92 -23.47 -2.40
CA ALA A 59 -26.94 -24.16 -1.56
C ALA A 59 -25.50 -23.69 -1.87
N GLN A 60 -25.19 -23.46 -3.14
CA GLN A 60 -23.90 -22.94 -3.58
C GLN A 60 -23.68 -21.52 -3.07
N TRP A 61 -24.68 -20.64 -3.08
CA TRP A 61 -24.52 -19.27 -2.56
C TRP A 61 -24.43 -19.19 -1.04
N LEU A 62 -25.21 -20.00 -0.32
CA LEU A 62 -25.04 -20.13 1.13
C LEU A 62 -23.65 -20.70 1.45
N SER A 63 -23.21 -21.73 0.73
CA SER A 63 -21.86 -22.26 0.87
C SER A 63 -20.80 -21.25 0.47
N ALA A 64 -21.00 -20.44 -0.58
CA ALA A 64 -20.04 -19.43 -1.02
C ALA A 64 -19.92 -18.32 0.02
N GLY A 65 -21.03 -17.90 0.64
CA GLY A 65 -21.02 -17.00 1.80
C GLY A 65 -20.20 -17.59 2.95
N VAL A 66 -20.37 -18.87 3.26
CA VAL A 66 -19.60 -19.58 4.31
C VAL A 66 -18.13 -19.82 3.91
N THR A 67 -17.85 -20.09 2.65
CA THR A 67 -16.49 -20.36 2.15
C THR A 67 -15.69 -19.07 2.04
N ASN A 68 -16.29 -17.97 1.57
CA ASN A 68 -15.67 -16.64 1.60
C ASN A 68 -15.38 -16.22 3.04
N LEU A 69 -16.32 -16.48 3.95
CA LEU A 69 -16.13 -16.33 5.38
C LEU A 69 -14.96 -17.19 5.89
N ARG A 70 -14.89 -18.46 5.50
CA ARG A 70 -13.79 -19.34 5.90
C ARG A 70 -12.46 -18.86 5.33
N GLY A 71 -12.41 -18.41 4.08
CA GLY A 71 -11.20 -17.82 3.48
C GLY A 71 -10.72 -16.60 4.24
N VAL A 72 -11.63 -15.70 4.61
CA VAL A 72 -11.30 -14.47 5.38
C VAL A 72 -10.75 -14.77 6.77
N TYR A 73 -11.20 -15.83 7.46
CA TYR A 73 -10.82 -16.13 8.84
C TYR A 73 -9.79 -17.25 9.02
N TRP A 74 -9.64 -18.14 8.04
CA TRP A 74 -8.77 -19.31 8.15
C TRP A 74 -7.32 -19.02 7.72
N GLU A 75 -7.07 -17.87 7.08
CA GLU A 75 -5.72 -17.32 6.88
C GLU A 75 -5.27 -16.61 8.16
N PRO A 76 -4.49 -17.26 9.04
CA PRO A 76 -4.08 -16.67 10.31
C PRO A 76 -3.09 -15.51 10.10
N GLU A 77 -2.54 -15.40 8.89
CA GLU A 77 -1.56 -14.40 8.46
C GLU A 77 -2.21 -13.09 8.00
N ARG A 78 -3.55 -13.00 7.96
CA ARG A 78 -4.22 -11.76 7.56
C ARG A 78 -3.97 -10.68 8.59
N ASP A 79 -3.13 -9.70 8.22
CA ASP A 79 -2.66 -8.63 9.10
C ASP A 79 -3.80 -7.90 9.83
N THR A 80 -4.96 -7.75 9.17
CA THR A 80 -6.14 -7.08 9.71
C THR A 80 -6.74 -7.78 10.93
N LEU A 81 -6.75 -9.11 10.96
CA LEU A 81 -7.33 -9.90 12.07
C LEU A 81 -6.53 -9.73 13.37
N ILE A 82 -5.23 -9.47 13.26
CA ILE A 82 -4.34 -9.26 14.41
C ILE A 82 -4.21 -7.77 14.74
N ALA A 83 -4.11 -6.91 13.73
CA ALA A 83 -3.90 -5.48 13.92
C ALA A 83 -5.10 -4.80 14.61
N ILE A 84 -6.34 -5.05 14.15
CA ILE A 84 -7.54 -4.36 14.66
C ILE A 84 -7.68 -4.52 16.19
N PRO A 85 -7.64 -5.74 16.76
CA PRO A 85 -7.71 -5.92 18.22
C PRO A 85 -6.60 -5.20 18.99
N LEU A 86 -5.37 -5.19 18.47
CA LEU A 86 -4.22 -4.56 19.14
C LEU A 86 -4.32 -3.04 19.14
N PHE A 87 -4.77 -2.44 18.04
CA PHE A 87 -5.02 -1.00 17.97
C PHE A 87 -6.21 -0.58 18.84
N ILE A 88 -7.31 -1.35 18.84
CA ILE A 88 -8.44 -1.13 19.74
C ILE A 88 -7.97 -1.19 21.20
N PHE A 89 -7.18 -2.19 21.55
CA PHE A 89 -6.62 -2.35 22.90
C PHE A 89 -5.78 -1.13 23.29
N MET A 90 -4.84 -0.73 22.44
CA MET A 90 -3.98 0.44 22.66
C MET A 90 -4.82 1.70 22.93
N GLY A 91 -5.82 1.95 22.09
CA GLY A 91 -6.72 3.09 22.21
C GLY A 91 -7.50 3.14 23.51
N ILE A 92 -8.18 2.05 23.85
CA ILE A 92 -8.97 1.96 25.08
C ILE A 92 -8.05 2.05 26.31
N MET A 93 -6.85 1.47 26.26
CA MET A 93 -5.87 1.55 27.34
C MET A 93 -5.41 3.00 27.58
N LEU A 94 -5.13 3.77 26.53
CA LEU A 94 -4.76 5.18 26.62
C LEU A 94 -5.90 6.06 27.15
N GLN A 95 -7.14 5.76 26.74
CA GLN A 95 -8.32 6.45 27.24
C GLN A 95 -8.57 6.16 28.73
N ARG A 96 -8.49 4.90 29.14
CA ARG A 96 -8.71 4.45 30.54
C ARG A 96 -7.62 4.90 31.50
N SER A 97 -6.41 5.16 31.01
CA SER A 97 -5.27 5.62 31.82
C SER A 97 -5.27 7.12 32.14
N LYS A 98 -6.35 7.86 31.80
CA LYS A 98 -6.53 9.31 32.04
C LYS A 98 -5.49 10.21 31.34
N ILE A 99 -4.71 9.64 30.43
CA ILE A 99 -3.72 10.39 29.62
C ILE A 99 -4.43 11.45 28.76
N ALA A 100 -5.59 11.10 28.20
CA ALA A 100 -6.43 12.00 27.42
C ALA A 100 -6.83 13.28 28.18
N GLU A 101 -7.20 13.14 29.45
CA GLU A 101 -7.61 14.26 30.31
C GLU A 101 -6.42 15.17 30.63
N ASP A 102 -5.29 14.59 31.01
CA ASP A 102 -4.05 15.33 31.29
C ASP A 102 -3.54 16.11 30.07
N LEU A 103 -3.56 15.47 28.89
CA LEU A 103 -3.22 16.11 27.62
C LEU A 103 -4.11 17.32 27.36
N LEU A 104 -5.42 17.16 27.55
CA LEU A 104 -6.37 18.23 27.30
C LEU A 104 -6.18 19.41 28.24
N VAL A 105 -6.08 19.16 29.54
CA VAL A 105 -5.86 20.21 30.54
C VAL A 105 -4.55 20.94 30.26
N THR A 106 -3.49 20.21 29.92
CA THR A 106 -2.17 20.81 29.68
C THR A 106 -2.15 21.62 28.38
N MET A 107 -2.80 21.12 27.32
CA MET A 107 -2.93 21.87 26.06
C MET A 107 -3.83 23.09 26.20
N ALA A 108 -4.88 23.01 27.01
CA ALA A 108 -5.73 24.15 27.33
C ALA A 108 -4.94 25.26 28.06
N GLN A 109 -4.01 24.89 28.94
CA GLN A 109 -3.12 25.83 29.62
C GLN A 109 -2.05 26.40 28.68
N LEU A 110 -1.54 25.59 27.76
CA LEU A 110 -0.53 26.00 26.78
C LEU A 110 -1.09 27.03 25.79
N PHE A 111 -2.23 26.73 25.16
CA PHE A 111 -2.84 27.61 24.16
C PHE A 111 -3.84 28.62 24.74
N GLY A 112 -4.19 28.53 26.02
CA GLY A 112 -5.20 29.36 26.69
C GLY A 112 -5.13 30.86 26.37
N PRO A 113 -3.95 31.53 26.45
CA PRO A 113 -3.86 32.97 26.18
C PRO A 113 -4.10 33.36 24.72
N VAL A 114 -4.00 32.41 23.78
CA VAL A 114 -4.26 32.68 22.37
C VAL A 114 -5.78 32.78 22.17
N PRO A 115 -6.29 33.79 21.45
CA PRO A 115 -7.70 33.83 21.07
C PRO A 115 -8.12 32.56 20.33
N GLY A 116 -9.15 31.87 20.81
CA GLY A 116 -9.55 30.56 20.27
C GLY A 116 -8.73 29.37 20.77
N GLY A 117 -7.72 29.60 21.62
CA GLY A 117 -6.75 28.61 22.08
C GLY A 117 -7.33 27.33 22.65
N LEU A 118 -8.36 27.41 23.49
CA LEU A 118 -9.01 26.20 24.04
C LEU A 118 -9.64 25.32 22.95
N GLY A 119 -10.18 25.93 21.88
CA GLY A 119 -10.69 25.19 20.73
C GLY A 119 -9.59 24.53 19.92
N ILE A 120 -8.45 25.19 19.76
CA ILE A 120 -7.24 24.63 19.13
C ILE A 120 -6.74 23.44 19.94
N SER A 121 -6.70 23.54 21.27
CA SER A 121 -6.34 22.45 22.16
C SER A 121 -7.25 21.23 21.95
N VAL A 122 -8.56 21.43 21.77
CA VAL A 122 -9.50 20.33 21.49
C VAL A 122 -9.24 19.69 20.13
N VAL A 123 -8.90 20.47 19.10
CA VAL A 123 -8.56 19.91 17.77
C VAL A 123 -7.26 19.10 17.84
N VAL A 124 -6.21 19.64 18.47
CA VAL A 124 -4.89 18.99 18.56
C VAL A 124 -4.97 17.73 19.41
N VAL A 125 -5.58 17.81 20.60
CA VAL A 125 -5.73 16.64 21.48
C VAL A 125 -6.71 15.65 20.86
N GLY A 126 -7.77 16.14 20.23
CA GLY A 126 -8.71 15.34 19.45
C GLY A 126 -8.00 14.53 18.38
N ALA A 127 -7.14 15.17 17.57
CA ALA A 127 -6.32 14.53 16.54
C ALA A 127 -5.35 13.47 17.10
N LEU A 128 -4.68 13.77 18.22
CA LEU A 128 -3.76 12.83 18.87
C LEU A 128 -4.47 11.61 19.45
N LEU A 129 -5.62 11.81 20.10
CA LEU A 129 -6.40 10.70 20.65
C LEU A 129 -7.10 9.90 19.57
N ALA A 130 -7.64 10.59 18.57
CA ALA A 130 -8.20 10.02 17.35
C ALA A 130 -7.27 8.99 16.72
N ALA A 131 -6.00 9.36 16.55
CA ALA A 131 -4.95 8.49 16.04
C ALA A 131 -4.74 7.23 16.88
N THR A 132 -5.09 7.24 18.16
CA THR A 132 -4.84 6.08 19.04
C THR A 132 -6.06 5.19 19.22
N THR A 133 -7.27 5.75 19.19
CA THR A 133 -8.49 5.01 19.50
C THR A 133 -9.17 4.44 18.26
N GLY A 134 -9.13 5.13 17.12
CA GLY A 134 -9.80 4.71 15.89
C GLY A 134 -11.34 4.56 16.00
N ILE A 135 -11.93 4.83 17.17
CA ILE A 135 -13.36 4.67 17.47
C ILE A 135 -13.95 6.05 17.70
N VAL A 136 -14.65 6.57 16.69
CA VAL A 136 -15.22 7.92 16.71
C VAL A 136 -16.15 8.13 17.89
N GLY A 137 -17.06 7.19 18.16
CA GLY A 137 -18.06 7.36 19.22
C GLY A 137 -17.46 7.50 20.61
N ALA A 138 -16.48 6.65 20.94
CA ALA A 138 -15.78 6.71 22.23
C ALA A 138 -15.05 8.05 22.40
N THR A 139 -14.36 8.52 21.37
CA THR A 139 -13.61 9.79 21.41
C THR A 139 -14.54 10.99 21.53
N VAL A 140 -15.64 11.03 20.77
CA VAL A 140 -16.62 12.13 20.84
C VAL A 140 -17.29 12.18 22.22
N VAL A 141 -17.65 11.02 22.80
CA VAL A 141 -18.23 10.92 24.15
C VAL A 141 -17.23 11.40 25.20
N ALA A 142 -15.99 10.93 25.15
CA ALA A 142 -14.94 11.32 26.10
C ALA A 142 -14.65 12.82 26.03
N MET A 143 -14.44 13.35 24.82
CA MET A 143 -14.22 14.78 24.60
C MET A 143 -15.45 15.62 24.95
N GLY A 144 -16.66 15.11 24.71
CA GLY A 144 -17.90 15.77 25.11
C GLY A 144 -18.02 15.88 26.64
N MET A 145 -17.66 14.85 27.39
CA MET A 145 -17.72 14.86 28.85
C MET A 145 -16.65 15.77 29.48
N ILE A 146 -15.47 15.86 28.88
CA ILE A 146 -14.33 16.60 29.45
C ILE A 146 -14.29 18.04 28.92
N SER A 147 -14.31 18.22 27.60
CA SER A 147 -14.02 19.48 26.92
C SER A 147 -15.22 20.42 26.88
N LEU A 148 -16.43 19.89 26.67
CA LEU A 148 -17.62 20.74 26.52
C LEU A 148 -17.90 21.58 27.79
N PRO A 149 -17.89 21.01 29.01
CA PRO A 149 -18.07 21.81 30.23
C PRO A 149 -16.95 22.84 30.42
N ALA A 150 -15.70 22.49 30.08
CA ALA A 150 -14.57 23.40 30.18
C ALA A 150 -14.70 24.60 29.22
N MET A 151 -15.13 24.37 27.98
CA MET A 151 -15.36 25.44 27.00
C MET A 151 -16.52 26.36 27.43
N MET A 152 -17.61 25.77 27.93
CA MET A 152 -18.77 26.54 28.40
C MET A 152 -18.45 27.42 29.61
N ARG A 153 -17.67 26.90 30.58
CA ARG A 153 -17.23 27.69 31.74
C ARG A 153 -16.37 28.90 31.36
N ASN A 154 -15.63 28.79 30.26
CA ASN A 154 -14.79 29.84 29.72
C ASN A 154 -15.50 30.75 28.69
N GLY A 155 -16.82 30.67 28.57
CA GLY A 155 -17.61 31.59 27.74
C GLY A 155 -17.57 31.32 26.24
N TYR A 156 -17.12 30.14 25.79
CA TYR A 156 -17.23 29.76 24.38
C TYR A 156 -18.69 29.58 23.97
N ALA A 157 -19.02 29.95 22.74
CA ALA A 157 -20.36 29.76 22.20
C ALA A 157 -20.69 28.27 22.04
N ASN A 158 -21.83 27.82 22.58
CA ASN A 158 -22.27 26.41 22.53
C ASN A 158 -22.13 25.78 21.15
N SER A 159 -22.56 26.51 20.09
CA SER A 159 -22.47 26.01 18.71
C SER A 159 -21.03 25.75 18.24
N LEU A 160 -20.10 26.66 18.54
CA LEU A 160 -18.70 26.47 18.18
C LEU A 160 -18.10 25.30 18.99
N SER A 161 -18.33 25.27 20.31
CA SER A 161 -17.81 24.21 21.18
C SER A 161 -18.28 22.82 20.73
N THR A 162 -19.56 22.67 20.43
CA THR A 162 -20.11 21.39 19.98
C THR A 162 -19.64 21.00 18.59
N GLY A 163 -19.48 21.98 17.68
CA GLY A 163 -18.96 21.74 16.33
C GLY A 163 -17.50 21.26 16.38
N VAL A 164 -16.65 21.96 17.15
CA VAL A 164 -15.24 21.61 17.33
C VAL A 164 -15.09 20.21 17.93
N ILE A 165 -15.85 19.88 18.99
CA ILE A 165 -15.75 18.57 19.64
C ILE A 165 -16.23 17.44 18.71
N ALA A 166 -17.36 17.62 18.04
CA ALA A 166 -17.88 16.62 17.10
C ALA A 166 -16.88 16.39 15.95
N ALA A 167 -16.41 17.47 15.32
CA ALA A 167 -15.48 17.38 14.20
C ALA A 167 -14.11 16.82 14.59
N SER A 168 -13.59 17.17 15.77
CA SER A 168 -12.31 16.65 16.25
C SER A 168 -12.39 15.15 16.57
N GLY A 169 -13.54 14.68 17.05
CA GLY A 169 -13.73 13.25 17.36
C GLY A 169 -13.83 12.35 16.13
N THR A 170 -14.21 12.88 14.96
CA THR A 170 -14.22 12.11 13.71
C THR A 170 -12.87 12.04 13.01
N LEU A 171 -11.88 12.85 13.43
CA LEU A 171 -10.51 12.79 12.90
C LEU A 171 -9.87 11.40 13.02
N GLY A 172 -10.33 10.56 13.95
CA GLY A 172 -9.83 9.20 14.16
C GLY A 172 -10.08 8.25 13.00
N GLN A 173 -10.93 8.64 12.05
CA GLN A 173 -11.13 7.87 10.82
C GLN A 173 -9.99 8.06 9.81
N ILE A 174 -9.36 9.24 9.77
CA ILE A 174 -8.36 9.58 8.76
C ILE A 174 -6.94 9.71 9.31
N ILE A 175 -6.78 10.11 10.57
CA ILE A 175 -5.44 10.31 11.16
C ILE A 175 -4.88 8.94 11.57
N PRO A 176 -3.72 8.53 11.02
CA PRO A 176 -3.11 7.24 11.35
C PRO A 176 -2.55 7.17 12.78
N PRO A 177 -2.53 5.98 13.41
CA PRO A 177 -3.10 4.71 12.95
C PRO A 177 -4.64 4.66 13.03
N SER A 178 -5.32 4.28 11.95
CA SER A 178 -6.79 4.29 11.84
C SER A 178 -7.34 2.90 11.52
N ILE A 179 -8.32 2.44 12.31
CA ILE A 179 -9.03 1.18 12.07
C ILE A 179 -9.79 1.23 10.73
N VAL A 180 -10.37 2.40 10.39
CA VAL A 180 -11.08 2.61 9.12
C VAL A 180 -10.15 2.34 7.94
N LEU A 181 -8.93 2.90 7.99
CA LEU A 181 -7.93 2.74 6.93
C LEU A 181 -7.40 1.30 6.86
N ILE A 182 -7.25 0.60 7.99
CA ILE A 182 -6.88 -0.82 8.00
C ILE A 182 -7.93 -1.66 7.26
N ILE A 183 -9.22 -1.44 7.53
CA ILE A 183 -10.30 -2.18 6.87
C ILE A 183 -10.38 -1.79 5.39
N LEU A 184 -10.30 -0.51 5.06
CA LEU A 184 -10.31 -0.05 3.67
C LEU A 184 -9.14 -0.61 2.86
N ALA A 185 -7.93 -0.71 3.42
CA ALA A 185 -6.80 -1.36 2.76
C ALA A 185 -7.12 -2.79 2.32
N ASP A 186 -7.69 -3.60 3.20
CA ASP A 186 -8.03 -5.00 2.91
C ASP A 186 -9.12 -5.12 1.85
N GLN A 187 -10.17 -4.31 1.97
CA GLN A 187 -11.28 -4.33 1.01
C GLN A 187 -10.85 -3.79 -0.37
N LEU A 188 -9.97 -2.79 -0.40
CA LEU A 188 -9.41 -2.27 -1.64
C LEU A 188 -8.38 -3.19 -2.26
N ALA A 189 -7.58 -3.93 -1.49
CA ALA A 189 -6.67 -4.93 -2.03
C ALA A 189 -7.44 -6.00 -2.82
N SER A 190 -8.53 -6.53 -2.24
CA SER A 190 -9.42 -7.45 -2.97
C SER A 190 -10.11 -6.81 -4.18
N ALA A 191 -10.45 -5.52 -4.10
CA ALA A 191 -11.03 -4.80 -5.22
C ALA A 191 -10.02 -4.53 -6.36
N VAL A 192 -8.74 -4.31 -6.03
CA VAL A 192 -7.65 -4.16 -6.99
C VAL A 192 -7.47 -5.44 -7.80
N ASP A 193 -7.52 -6.61 -7.16
CA ASP A 193 -7.39 -7.89 -7.88
C ASP A 193 -8.53 -8.08 -8.88
N GLN A 194 -9.77 -7.76 -8.48
CA GLN A 194 -10.95 -7.80 -9.36
C GLN A 194 -10.84 -6.79 -10.52
N ALA A 195 -10.41 -5.57 -10.22
CA ALA A 195 -10.19 -4.53 -11.23
C ALA A 195 -9.05 -4.91 -12.19
N GLY A 196 -8.00 -5.56 -11.70
CA GLY A 196 -6.88 -6.06 -12.51
C GLY A 196 -7.33 -7.11 -13.51
N GLN A 197 -8.18 -8.06 -13.09
CA GLN A 197 -8.80 -9.03 -13.99
C GLN A 197 -9.69 -8.36 -15.04
N ALA A 198 -10.52 -7.39 -14.62
CA ALA A 198 -11.36 -6.61 -15.54
C ALA A 198 -10.54 -5.80 -16.56
N ARG A 199 -9.39 -5.23 -16.16
CA ARG A 199 -8.48 -4.58 -17.11
C ARG A 199 -7.85 -5.59 -18.07
N GLN A 200 -7.47 -6.76 -17.59
CA GLN A 200 -6.90 -7.79 -18.46
C GLN A 200 -7.90 -8.25 -19.54
N THR A 201 -9.19 -8.40 -19.20
CA THR A 201 -10.22 -8.72 -20.20
C THR A 201 -10.40 -7.58 -21.20
N LEU A 202 -10.52 -6.33 -20.72
CA LEU A 202 -10.63 -5.15 -21.59
C LEU A 202 -9.44 -5.03 -22.55
N TYR A 203 -8.22 -5.24 -22.06
CA TYR A 203 -7.01 -5.18 -22.88
C TYR A 203 -7.00 -6.27 -23.96
N ARG A 204 -7.43 -7.48 -23.61
CA ARG A 204 -7.56 -8.61 -24.54
C ARG A 204 -8.58 -8.32 -25.63
N ASP A 205 -9.73 -7.78 -25.27
CA ASP A 205 -10.81 -7.46 -26.23
C ASP A 205 -10.40 -6.31 -27.16
N ALA A 206 -9.61 -5.37 -26.64
CA ALA A 206 -9.12 -4.21 -27.37
C ALA A 206 -8.00 -4.53 -28.38
N THR A 207 -7.03 -5.37 -27.98
CA THR A 207 -5.77 -5.58 -28.70
C THR A 207 -5.65 -6.99 -29.31
N GLY A 208 -6.43 -7.95 -28.84
CA GLY A 208 -6.29 -9.37 -29.16
C GLY A 208 -5.17 -10.09 -28.40
N GLU A 209 -4.37 -9.39 -27.58
CA GLU A 209 -3.28 -9.98 -26.81
C GLU A 209 -3.78 -10.62 -25.50
N LEU A 210 -3.26 -11.81 -25.15
CA LEU A 210 -3.71 -12.56 -23.97
C LEU A 210 -3.16 -12.02 -22.63
N THR A 211 -2.04 -11.31 -22.68
CA THR A 211 -1.32 -10.84 -21.49
C THR A 211 -1.14 -9.33 -21.54
N MET A 212 -1.69 -8.64 -20.55
CA MET A 212 -1.52 -7.20 -20.40
C MET A 212 -0.14 -6.88 -19.78
N PRO A 213 0.61 -5.90 -20.31
CA PRO A 213 1.80 -5.37 -19.66
C PRO A 213 1.56 -4.91 -18.22
N THR A 214 2.50 -5.17 -17.33
CA THR A 214 2.39 -4.79 -15.90
C THR A 214 2.38 -3.27 -15.67
N GLU A 215 2.78 -2.47 -16.65
CA GLU A 215 2.67 -1.00 -16.63
C GLU A 215 1.21 -0.49 -16.66
N PHE A 216 0.26 -1.31 -17.10
CA PHE A 216 -1.17 -0.99 -17.11
C PHE A 216 -1.96 -1.64 -15.95
N ALA A 217 -1.27 -2.42 -15.11
CA ALA A 217 -1.87 -3.06 -13.95
C ALA A 217 -2.34 -2.02 -12.91
N VAL A 218 -3.39 -2.39 -12.17
CA VAL A 218 -3.90 -1.58 -11.06
C VAL A 218 -2.91 -1.67 -9.90
N SER A 219 -2.51 -0.53 -9.34
CA SER A 219 -1.60 -0.50 -8.18
C SER A 219 -2.27 -1.13 -6.95
N SER A 220 -1.65 -2.14 -6.36
CA SER A 220 -2.07 -2.71 -5.08
C SER A 220 -1.89 -1.72 -3.92
N THR A 221 -2.53 -2.02 -2.79
CA THR A 221 -2.47 -1.20 -1.57
C THR A 221 -2.25 -2.08 -0.35
N SER A 222 -1.50 -1.58 0.63
CA SER A 222 -1.40 -2.14 1.97
C SER A 222 -1.98 -1.19 3.02
N ALA A 223 -2.15 -1.66 4.26
CA ALA A 223 -2.54 -0.80 5.38
C ALA A 223 -1.46 0.26 5.72
N GLY A 224 -0.18 -0.06 5.50
CA GLY A 224 0.91 0.91 5.64
C GLY A 224 0.82 2.04 4.61
N ASP A 225 0.52 1.70 3.35
CA ASP A 225 0.34 2.69 2.28
C ASP A 225 -0.87 3.58 2.53
N MET A 226 -1.98 3.02 3.04
CA MET A 226 -3.13 3.80 3.49
C MET A 226 -2.75 4.84 4.56
N PHE A 227 -1.96 4.43 5.57
CA PHE A 227 -1.53 5.33 6.63
C PHE A 227 -0.66 6.45 6.09
N LEU A 228 0.32 6.11 5.25
CA LEU A 228 1.17 7.09 4.57
C LEU A 228 0.34 8.06 3.71
N GLY A 229 -0.60 7.53 2.93
CA GLY A 229 -1.44 8.34 2.04
C GLY A 229 -2.44 9.23 2.76
N ALA A 230 -2.96 8.81 3.91
CA ALA A 230 -3.91 9.59 4.70
C ALA A 230 -3.25 10.65 5.59
N MET A 231 -1.95 10.55 5.86
CA MET A 231 -1.23 11.46 6.76
C MET A 231 -1.35 12.93 6.34
N VAL A 232 -1.00 13.25 5.10
CA VAL A 232 -1.01 14.64 4.61
C VAL A 232 -2.44 15.20 4.53
N PRO A 233 -3.44 14.49 3.98
CA PRO A 233 -4.85 14.89 4.05
C PRO A 233 -5.38 15.07 5.49
N GLY A 234 -4.98 14.20 6.42
CA GLY A 234 -5.36 14.30 7.83
C GLY A 234 -4.79 15.56 8.50
N LEU A 235 -3.51 15.86 8.25
CA LEU A 235 -2.87 17.09 8.73
C LEU A 235 -3.46 18.35 8.05
N LEU A 236 -3.81 18.26 6.77
CA LEU A 236 -4.51 19.32 6.05
C LEU A 236 -5.85 19.65 6.74
N LEU A 237 -6.65 18.64 7.09
CA LEU A 237 -7.90 18.82 7.83
C LEU A 237 -7.69 19.48 9.20
N VAL A 238 -6.71 19.00 9.97
CA VAL A 238 -6.35 19.60 11.26
C VAL A 238 -5.97 21.08 11.08
N GLY A 239 -5.16 21.37 10.07
CA GLY A 239 -4.76 22.74 9.72
C GLY A 239 -5.95 23.62 9.36
N LEU A 240 -6.88 23.12 8.53
CA LEU A 240 -8.11 23.84 8.16
C LEU A 240 -9.00 24.12 9.38
N TYR A 241 -9.13 23.18 10.31
CA TYR A 241 -9.90 23.37 11.55
C TYR A 241 -9.27 24.42 12.46
N ILE A 242 -7.95 24.37 12.65
CA ILE A 242 -7.21 25.36 13.46
C ILE A 242 -7.32 26.75 12.81
N ALA A 243 -7.11 26.85 11.50
CA ALA A 243 -7.23 28.10 10.76
C ALA A 243 -8.64 28.70 10.87
N PHE A 244 -9.68 27.88 10.77
CA PHE A 244 -11.06 28.31 10.95
C PHE A 244 -11.33 28.83 12.37
N ILE A 245 -10.88 28.11 13.41
CA ILE A 245 -11.06 28.54 14.81
C ILE A 245 -10.35 29.87 15.06
N LEU A 246 -9.11 30.02 14.55
CA LEU A 246 -8.35 31.27 14.64
C LEU A 246 -9.06 32.42 13.92
N ALA A 247 -9.55 32.20 12.70
CA ALA A 247 -10.31 33.20 11.96
C ALA A 247 -11.56 33.64 12.73
N VAL A 248 -12.31 32.68 13.28
CA VAL A 248 -13.49 32.99 14.12
C VAL A 248 -13.11 33.77 15.38
N ALA A 249 -12.01 33.40 16.04
CA ALA A 249 -11.54 34.09 17.24
C ALA A 249 -11.09 35.54 16.96
N ILE A 250 -10.46 35.78 15.81
CA ILE A 250 -10.02 37.12 15.39
C ILE A 250 -11.21 38.00 14.99
N PHE A 251 -12.10 37.50 14.13
CA PHE A 251 -13.24 38.29 13.63
C PHE A 251 -14.41 38.37 14.61
N ARG A 252 -14.56 37.38 15.49
CA ARG A 252 -15.66 37.29 16.47
C ARG A 252 -15.14 36.79 17.82
N PRO A 253 -14.37 37.61 18.56
CA PRO A 253 -13.72 37.21 19.82
C PRO A 253 -14.71 36.76 20.91
N LYS A 254 -15.97 37.21 20.85
CA LYS A 254 -17.03 36.78 21.77
C LYS A 254 -17.42 35.30 21.63
N LEU A 255 -17.17 34.68 20.48
CA LEU A 255 -17.52 33.27 20.25
C LEU A 255 -16.43 32.31 20.74
N ALA A 256 -15.18 32.78 20.82
CA ALA A 256 -14.00 32.01 21.18
C ALA A 256 -13.01 32.89 21.98
N PRO A 257 -13.35 33.28 23.22
CA PRO A 257 -12.51 34.16 24.03
C PRO A 257 -11.19 33.48 24.44
N ALA A 258 -10.16 34.28 24.69
CA ALA A 258 -8.91 33.80 25.29
C ALA A 258 -9.13 33.46 26.78
N VAL A 259 -8.50 32.38 27.24
CA VAL A 259 -8.56 31.90 28.62
C VAL A 259 -7.25 32.26 29.32
N PRO A 260 -7.24 33.21 30.27
CA PRO A 260 -6.01 33.57 30.96
C PRO A 260 -5.53 32.39 31.82
N TYR A 261 -4.25 32.02 31.66
CA TYR A 261 -3.60 31.07 32.55
C TYR A 261 -3.19 31.77 33.85
N GLU A 262 -3.68 31.29 34.99
CA GLU A 262 -3.39 31.88 36.31
C GLU A 262 -1.95 31.62 36.81
N GLY A 263 -1.21 30.69 36.16
CA GLY A 263 0.17 30.36 36.51
C GLY A 263 1.23 31.16 35.71
N LYS A 264 2.51 30.88 35.99
CA LYS A 264 3.64 31.42 35.21
C LYS A 264 4.12 30.38 34.20
N TYR A 265 4.56 30.83 33.02
CA TYR A 265 5.29 30.00 32.05
C TYR A 265 6.72 29.78 32.53
N ASP A 266 6.89 28.94 33.56
CA ASP A 266 8.19 28.59 34.15
C ASP A 266 8.73 27.26 33.62
N THR A 267 9.96 26.92 34.02
CA THR A 267 10.60 25.64 33.64
C THR A 267 9.83 24.43 34.16
N ALA A 268 9.10 24.56 35.27
CA ALA A 268 8.25 23.52 35.82
C ALA A 268 7.00 23.27 34.95
N PHE A 269 6.36 24.33 34.45
CA PHE A 269 5.28 24.26 33.48
C PHE A 269 5.75 23.61 32.18
N LEU A 270 6.91 24.00 31.66
CA LEU A 270 7.50 23.36 30.48
C LEU A 270 7.75 21.87 30.73
N GLY A 271 8.29 21.50 31.89
CA GLY A 271 8.47 20.10 32.30
C GLY A 271 7.15 19.32 32.34
N LYS A 272 6.07 19.92 32.85
CA LYS A 272 4.73 19.31 32.87
C LYS A 272 4.16 19.11 31.47
N VAL A 273 4.30 20.12 30.59
CA VAL A 273 3.89 20.04 29.18
C VAL A 273 4.62 18.90 28.49
N LEU A 274 5.95 18.87 28.58
CA LEU A 274 6.77 17.83 27.97
C LEU A 274 6.41 16.44 28.50
N LEU A 275 6.27 16.26 29.81
CA LEU A 275 5.93 14.96 30.42
C LEU A 275 4.50 14.48 30.09
N SER A 276 3.58 15.41 29.80
CA SER A 276 2.22 15.06 29.37
C SER A 276 2.15 14.69 27.88
N MET A 277 2.86 15.42 27.02
CA MET A 277 2.72 15.31 25.56
C MET A 277 3.70 14.33 24.92
N ILE A 278 4.94 14.28 25.39
CA ILE A 278 5.99 13.45 24.78
C ILE A 278 5.61 11.96 24.83
N PRO A 279 5.16 11.36 25.94
CA PRO A 279 4.97 9.90 25.96
C PRO A 279 3.91 9.41 24.95
N PRO A 280 2.71 10.00 24.85
CA PRO A 280 1.72 9.60 23.86
C PRO A 280 2.18 9.88 22.42
N LEU A 281 2.80 11.04 22.18
CA LEU A 281 3.32 11.37 20.86
C LEU A 281 4.47 10.44 20.46
N ALA A 282 5.37 10.11 21.38
CA ALA A 282 6.46 9.18 21.17
C ALA A 282 5.93 7.79 20.87
N LEU A 283 4.86 7.33 21.54
CA LEU A 283 4.23 6.06 21.20
C LEU A 283 3.65 6.08 19.77
N ILE A 284 2.91 7.13 19.41
CA ILE A 284 2.33 7.26 18.07
C ILE A 284 3.43 7.32 17.01
N LEU A 285 4.46 8.14 17.22
CA LEU A 285 5.60 8.26 16.31
C LEU A 285 6.42 6.98 16.23
N LEU A 286 6.51 6.20 17.31
CA LEU A 286 7.21 4.93 17.31
C LEU A 286 6.43 3.87 16.53
N VAL A 287 5.13 3.76 16.76
CA VAL A 287 4.23 2.84 16.04
C VAL A 287 4.15 3.20 14.56
N LEU A 288 3.88 4.46 14.26
CA LEU A 288 3.79 4.94 12.89
C LEU A 288 5.17 4.92 12.23
N GLY A 289 6.21 5.38 12.92
CA GLY A 289 7.58 5.39 12.41
C GLY A 289 8.10 4.00 12.08
N SER A 290 7.74 2.96 12.83
CA SER A 290 8.09 1.58 12.48
C SER A 290 7.37 1.08 11.23
N ILE A 291 6.13 1.52 10.98
CA ILE A 291 5.40 1.22 9.75
C ILE A 291 6.01 1.97 8.57
N ILE A 292 6.24 3.28 8.72
CA ILE A 292 6.79 4.14 7.68
C ILE A 292 8.21 3.71 7.30
N ALA A 293 9.05 3.38 8.27
CA ALA A 293 10.41 2.91 8.00
C ALA A 293 10.47 1.48 7.43
N GLY A 294 9.32 0.78 7.30
CA GLY A 294 9.27 -0.62 6.88
C GLY A 294 9.89 -1.59 7.88
N VAL A 295 10.15 -1.15 9.12
CA VAL A 295 10.76 -1.95 10.19
C VAL A 295 9.75 -2.94 10.76
N ALA A 296 8.48 -2.56 10.82
CA ALA A 296 7.41 -3.38 11.35
C ALA A 296 6.17 -3.32 10.45
N THR A 297 5.53 -4.48 10.25
CA THR A 297 4.21 -4.58 9.64
C THR A 297 3.13 -4.01 10.57
N VAL A 298 1.92 -3.79 10.07
CA VAL A 298 0.84 -3.11 10.83
C VAL A 298 0.43 -3.88 12.08
N ASN A 299 0.41 -5.21 12.05
CA ASN A 299 0.18 -6.05 13.23
C ASN A 299 1.32 -5.97 14.26
N GLN A 300 2.59 -5.98 13.82
CA GLN A 300 3.76 -5.83 14.69
C GLN A 300 3.78 -4.44 15.35
N ALA A 301 3.51 -3.39 14.57
CA ALA A 301 3.38 -2.02 15.07
C ALA A 301 2.21 -1.88 16.06
N GLY A 302 1.09 -2.56 15.79
CA GLY A 302 -0.03 -2.66 16.74
C GLY A 302 0.38 -3.29 18.07
N ALA A 303 1.20 -4.35 18.05
CA ALA A 303 1.71 -5.00 19.26
C ALA A 303 2.63 -4.07 20.06
N ILE A 304 3.52 -3.36 19.37
CA ILE A 304 4.37 -2.32 19.96
C ILE A 304 3.52 -1.23 20.61
N GLY A 305 2.45 -0.79 19.94
CA GLY A 305 1.47 0.17 20.46
C GLY A 305 0.77 -0.32 21.72
N ALA A 306 0.23 -1.54 21.69
CA ALA A 306 -0.45 -2.17 22.82
C ALA A 306 0.46 -2.31 24.05
N VAL A 307 1.70 -2.76 23.84
CA VAL A 307 2.73 -2.87 24.89
C VAL A 307 3.06 -1.49 25.45
N GLY A 308 3.31 -0.50 24.60
CA GLY A 308 3.63 0.86 25.02
C GLY A 308 2.50 1.51 25.82
N ALA A 309 1.25 1.33 25.40
CA ALA A 309 0.07 1.81 26.13
C ALA A 309 -0.08 1.13 27.50
N MET A 310 0.20 -0.16 27.60
CA MET A 310 0.18 -0.89 28.88
C MET A 310 1.27 -0.38 29.83
N ILE A 311 2.50 -0.17 29.34
CA ILE A 311 3.60 0.41 30.12
C ILE A 311 3.22 1.81 30.60
N MET A 312 2.59 2.62 29.74
CA MET A 312 2.14 3.97 30.10
C MET A 312 1.08 3.97 31.18
N ALA A 313 0.08 3.11 31.06
CA ALA A 313 -0.93 2.94 32.08
C ALA A 313 -0.34 2.48 33.42
N GLY A 314 0.68 1.62 33.40
CA GLY A 314 1.36 1.11 34.60
C GLY A 314 1.98 2.20 35.49
N TYR A 315 2.47 3.30 34.92
CA TYR A 315 2.99 4.44 35.69
C TYR A 315 1.96 5.57 35.89
N ARG A 316 0.96 5.70 35.02
CA ARG A 316 -0.10 6.72 35.15
C ARG A 316 -1.13 6.37 36.21
N LEU A 317 -1.59 5.12 36.25
CA LEU A 317 -2.55 4.61 37.22
C LEU A 317 -1.95 4.40 38.62
N HIS A 318 -0.63 4.57 38.77
CA HIS A 318 0.03 4.42 40.05
C HIS A 318 -0.24 5.65 40.94
N PRO A 319 -0.68 5.46 42.21
CA PRO A 319 -0.91 6.57 43.14
C PRO A 319 0.31 7.50 43.28
N GLU A 320 0.04 8.81 43.31
CA GLU A 320 1.06 9.85 43.52
C GLU A 320 1.69 9.73 44.92
N GLY A 321 3.01 9.94 45.04
CA GLY A 321 3.73 9.94 46.31
C GLY A 321 4.40 8.62 46.73
N ARG A 322 4.26 7.53 45.96
CA ARG A 322 5.03 6.29 46.18
C ARG A 322 6.26 6.21 45.28
N GLY A 323 7.41 5.82 45.84
CA GLY A 323 8.62 5.50 45.07
C GLY A 323 8.35 4.38 44.06
N HIS A 324 9.07 4.38 42.93
CA HIS A 324 8.96 3.40 41.83
C HIS A 324 7.81 3.59 40.82
N ARG A 325 7.27 4.81 40.68
CA ARG A 325 6.27 5.13 39.63
C ARG A 325 6.74 4.75 38.22
N PHE A 326 7.90 5.26 37.80
CA PHE A 326 8.43 5.09 36.45
C PHE A 326 9.32 3.84 36.25
N THR A 327 9.50 2.99 37.27
CA THR A 327 10.44 1.86 37.18
C THR A 327 10.14 0.88 36.04
N PRO A 328 8.89 0.50 35.73
CA PRO A 328 8.65 -0.39 34.60
C PRO A 328 9.03 0.30 33.27
N ALA A 329 8.68 1.57 33.09
CA ALA A 329 9.02 2.32 31.88
C ALA A 329 10.55 2.45 31.69
N ILE A 330 11.29 2.76 32.77
CA ILE A 330 12.76 2.83 32.73
C ILE A 330 13.36 1.46 32.40
N LEU A 331 12.81 0.38 32.98
CA LEU A 331 13.25 -0.99 32.69
C LEU A 331 13.03 -1.39 31.23
N ALA A 332 11.90 -0.99 30.64
CA ALA A 332 11.63 -1.21 29.22
C ALA A 332 12.62 -0.45 28.32
N VAL A 333 12.87 0.83 28.61
CA VAL A 333 13.83 1.65 27.84
C VAL A 333 15.25 1.07 27.95
N LEU A 334 15.65 0.63 29.15
CA LEU A 334 16.95 -0.01 29.36
C LEU A 334 17.04 -1.35 28.64
N GLY A 335 15.99 -2.18 28.70
CA GLY A 335 15.93 -3.43 27.95
C GLY A 335 16.02 -3.22 26.44
N LEU A 336 15.29 -2.25 25.90
CA LEU A 336 15.37 -1.87 24.48
C LEU A 336 16.75 -1.34 24.09
N ALA A 337 17.40 -0.53 24.94
CA ALA A 337 18.76 -0.06 24.70
C ALA A 337 19.77 -1.20 24.68
N VAL A 338 19.61 -2.21 25.55
CA VAL A 338 20.43 -3.42 25.56
C VAL A 338 20.22 -4.26 24.30
N ILE A 339 18.98 -4.41 23.84
CA ILE A 339 18.67 -5.10 22.57
C ILE A 339 19.30 -4.36 21.39
N ALA A 340 19.12 -3.04 21.31
CA ALA A 340 19.69 -2.22 20.24
C ALA A 340 21.22 -2.30 20.22
N PHE A 341 21.85 -2.25 21.39
CA PHE A 341 23.30 -2.44 21.52
C PHE A 341 23.74 -3.83 21.03
N ALA A 342 23.01 -4.88 21.39
CA ALA A 342 23.33 -6.24 20.96
C ALA A 342 23.26 -6.39 19.43
N ILE A 343 22.18 -5.93 18.80
CA ILE A 343 21.95 -6.05 17.35
C ILE A 343 22.92 -5.19 16.53
N THR A 344 23.36 -4.05 17.07
CA THR A 344 24.31 -3.16 16.36
C THR A 344 25.77 -3.56 16.51
N THR A 345 26.10 -4.36 17.53
CA THR A 345 27.49 -4.72 17.86
C THR A 345 27.84 -6.16 17.49
N TYR A 346 26.87 -7.07 17.51
CA TYR A 346 27.08 -8.51 17.32
C TYR A 346 26.08 -9.08 16.31
N ASP A 347 26.46 -10.17 15.64
CA ASP A 347 25.50 -10.98 14.89
C ASP A 347 24.64 -11.79 15.87
N THR A 348 23.34 -11.48 15.92
CA THR A 348 22.38 -12.11 16.82
C THR A 348 21.63 -13.28 16.17
N ASN A 349 22.09 -13.77 15.02
CA ASN A 349 21.45 -14.89 14.34
C ASN A 349 21.59 -16.19 15.13
N VAL A 350 20.50 -16.60 15.78
CA VAL A 350 20.44 -17.81 16.62
C VAL A 350 20.66 -19.10 15.82
N LEU A 351 20.34 -19.10 14.52
CA LEU A 351 20.50 -20.27 13.66
C LEU A 351 21.91 -20.40 13.07
N ASN A 352 22.71 -19.32 13.07
CA ASN A 352 24.03 -19.29 12.48
C ASN A 352 25.11 -18.88 13.50
N VAL A 353 25.17 -19.58 14.63
CA VAL A 353 26.15 -19.29 15.69
C VAL A 353 27.50 -19.92 15.36
N GLN A 354 28.48 -19.11 15.00
CA GLN A 354 29.81 -19.61 14.62
C GLN A 354 30.90 -19.24 15.62
N THR A 355 30.78 -18.08 16.29
CA THR A 355 31.83 -17.55 17.17
C THR A 355 31.40 -17.47 18.64
N ALA A 356 32.38 -17.27 19.54
CA ALA A 356 32.10 -16.97 20.95
C ALA A 356 31.48 -15.56 21.13
N ALA A 357 31.76 -14.64 20.20
CA ALA A 357 31.19 -13.30 20.22
C ALA A 357 29.69 -13.32 19.90
N ASP A 358 29.25 -14.15 18.93
CA ASP A 358 27.83 -14.33 18.59
C ASP A 358 27.05 -14.85 19.80
N ARG A 359 27.62 -15.81 20.55
CA ARG A 359 27.04 -16.30 21.80
C ARG A 359 26.89 -15.20 22.84
N ILE A 360 27.91 -14.34 23.00
CA ILE A 360 27.82 -13.18 23.91
C ILE A 360 26.71 -12.23 23.44
N GLY A 361 26.67 -11.88 22.16
CA GLY A 361 25.64 -11.04 21.57
C GLY A 361 24.22 -11.56 21.84
N ILE A 362 23.98 -12.85 21.60
CA ILE A 362 22.70 -13.51 21.88
C ILE A 362 22.35 -13.46 23.37
N THR A 363 23.30 -13.67 24.28
CA THR A 363 23.02 -13.58 25.73
C THR A 363 22.66 -12.15 26.17
N ILE A 364 23.33 -11.13 25.62
CA ILE A 364 23.01 -9.73 25.90
C ILE A 364 21.61 -9.42 25.38
N ALA A 365 21.29 -9.83 24.16
CA ALA A 365 19.95 -9.68 23.59
C ALA A 365 18.88 -10.37 24.45
N ALA A 366 19.14 -11.59 24.92
CA ALA A 366 18.24 -12.33 25.80
C ALA A 366 17.99 -11.62 27.15
N ILE A 367 19.03 -11.01 27.74
CA ILE A 367 18.89 -10.17 28.94
C ILE A 367 18.00 -8.96 28.64
N GLY A 368 18.24 -8.28 27.52
CA GLY A 368 17.43 -7.14 27.08
C GLY A 368 15.95 -7.52 26.92
N VAL A 369 15.66 -8.66 26.26
CA VAL A 369 14.31 -9.21 26.10
C VAL A 369 13.68 -9.55 27.46
N ALA A 370 14.42 -10.16 28.37
CA ALA A 370 13.93 -10.47 29.71
C ALA A 370 13.54 -9.19 30.49
N LEU A 371 14.33 -8.11 30.38
CA LEU A 371 14.01 -6.83 31.02
C LEU A 371 12.73 -6.22 30.47
N VAL A 372 12.53 -6.25 29.15
CA VAL A 372 11.29 -5.79 28.50
C VAL A 372 10.11 -6.65 28.96
N ALA A 373 10.24 -7.99 28.99
CA ALA A 373 9.19 -8.89 29.44
C ALA A 373 8.79 -8.64 30.90
N ILE A 374 9.77 -8.44 31.80
CA ILE A 374 9.52 -8.09 33.21
C ILE A 374 8.80 -6.74 33.31
N SER A 375 9.19 -5.75 32.50
CA SER A 375 8.52 -4.44 32.47
C SER A 375 7.05 -4.55 32.07
N ILE A 376 6.76 -5.32 31.01
CA ILE A 376 5.40 -5.55 30.53
C ILE A 376 4.58 -6.25 31.60
N ALA A 377 5.09 -7.34 32.17
CA ALA A 377 4.40 -8.08 33.22
C ALA A 377 4.12 -7.21 34.44
N TRP A 378 5.11 -6.42 34.90
CA TRP A 378 4.91 -5.51 36.02
C TRP A 378 3.88 -4.43 35.71
N SER A 379 3.93 -3.84 34.52
CA SER A 379 2.95 -2.83 34.08
C SER A 379 1.54 -3.39 33.98
N GLY A 380 1.39 -4.60 33.43
CA GLY A 380 0.13 -5.33 33.36
C GLY A 380 -0.45 -5.65 34.73
N VAL A 381 0.39 -6.12 35.67
CA VAL A 381 -0.01 -6.36 37.06
C VAL A 381 -0.51 -5.07 37.72
N ARG A 382 0.19 -3.94 37.53
CA ARG A 382 -0.26 -2.63 38.05
C ARG A 382 -1.58 -2.20 37.43
N ALA A 383 -1.73 -2.32 36.11
CA ALA A 383 -2.95 -1.96 35.40
C ALA A 383 -4.14 -2.88 35.76
N PHE A 384 -3.87 -4.12 36.17
CA PHE A 384 -4.88 -5.05 36.64
C PHE A 384 -5.38 -4.70 38.05
N PHE A 385 -4.47 -4.43 38.99
CA PHE A 385 -4.85 -4.14 40.37
C PHE A 385 -5.31 -2.70 40.61
N ASN A 386 -4.86 -1.73 39.81
CA ASN A 386 -5.24 -0.33 39.95
C ASN A 386 -6.44 0.01 39.05
N GLU A 387 -7.53 0.49 39.66
CA GLU A 387 -8.78 0.91 38.99
C GLU A 387 -9.45 -0.17 38.11
N ASP A 388 -9.07 -1.45 38.25
CA ASP A 388 -9.52 -2.60 37.43
C ASP A 388 -9.40 -2.31 35.91
N ALA A 389 -8.41 -1.48 35.56
CA ALA A 389 -8.30 -0.87 34.24
C ALA A 389 -8.05 -1.92 33.15
N LEU A 390 -7.11 -2.86 33.38
CA LEU A 390 -6.80 -3.89 32.39
C LEU A 390 -7.99 -4.81 32.11
N ARG A 391 -8.75 -5.20 33.14
CA ARG A 391 -9.95 -6.03 32.96
C ARG A 391 -11.01 -5.27 32.15
N GLY A 392 -11.25 -4.00 32.47
CA GLY A 392 -12.15 -3.14 31.72
C GLY A 392 -11.74 -3.01 30.26
N VAL A 393 -10.45 -2.73 30.02
CA VAL A 393 -9.87 -2.62 28.67
C VAL A 393 -10.02 -3.91 27.88
N MET A 394 -9.75 -5.07 28.50
CA MET A 394 -9.88 -6.37 27.83
C MET A 394 -11.32 -6.70 27.45
N VAL A 395 -12.28 -6.42 28.33
CA VAL A 395 -13.71 -6.64 28.05
C VAL A 395 -14.18 -5.70 26.93
N GLU A 396 -13.79 -4.43 26.97
CA GLU A 396 -14.19 -3.43 25.97
C GLU A 396 -13.53 -3.70 24.60
N THR A 397 -12.26 -4.14 24.61
CA THR A 397 -11.55 -4.61 23.42
C THR A 397 -12.26 -5.82 22.83
N ALA A 398 -12.54 -6.86 23.64
CA ALA A 398 -13.22 -8.06 23.16
C ALA A 398 -14.59 -7.74 22.57
N LYS A 399 -15.40 -6.88 23.23
CA LYS A 399 -16.70 -6.45 22.71
C LYS A 399 -16.60 -5.73 21.37
N THR A 400 -15.69 -4.76 21.27
CA THR A 400 -15.52 -3.95 20.05
C THR A 400 -15.00 -4.81 18.91
N THR A 401 -13.99 -5.63 19.18
CA THR A 401 -13.43 -6.59 18.22
C THR A 401 -14.46 -7.63 17.76
N SER A 402 -15.24 -8.21 18.67
CA SER A 402 -16.32 -9.14 18.30
C SER A 402 -17.38 -8.48 17.44
N LEU A 403 -17.75 -7.23 17.72
CA LEU A 403 -18.68 -6.47 16.89
C LEU A 403 -18.12 -6.31 15.46
N VAL A 404 -16.88 -5.83 15.33
CA VAL A 404 -16.21 -5.65 14.02
C VAL A 404 -16.22 -6.97 13.25
N PHE A 405 -15.77 -8.07 13.86
CA PHE A 405 -15.68 -9.37 13.20
C PHE A 405 -17.05 -9.94 12.80
N ILE A 406 -18.08 -9.83 13.63
CA ILE A 406 -19.41 -10.30 13.23
C ILE A 406 -19.96 -9.45 12.07
N ILE A 407 -19.63 -8.16 11.99
CA ILE A 407 -20.00 -7.33 10.83
C ILE A 407 -19.25 -7.80 9.57
N LEU A 408 -17.93 -8.05 9.65
CA LEU A 408 -17.17 -8.61 8.51
C LEU A 408 -17.78 -9.94 8.04
N LEU A 409 -18.19 -10.79 8.98
CA LEU A 409 -18.87 -12.06 8.74
C LEU A 409 -20.19 -11.87 7.98
N GLY A 410 -21.01 -10.95 8.47
CA GLY A 410 -22.32 -10.64 7.93
C GLY A 410 -22.27 -10.07 6.52
N ALA A 411 -21.27 -9.24 6.26
CA ALA A 411 -21.07 -8.61 4.96
C ALA A 411 -20.61 -9.59 3.88
N ALA A 412 -19.83 -10.64 4.22
CA ALA A 412 -19.50 -11.71 3.27
C ALA A 412 -20.76 -12.47 2.81
N MET A 413 -21.69 -12.75 3.74
CA MET A 413 -22.97 -13.39 3.41
C MET A 413 -23.87 -12.46 2.60
N LEU A 414 -23.90 -11.17 2.94
CA LEU A 414 -24.64 -10.16 2.17
C LEU A 414 -24.10 -10.01 0.75
N THR A 415 -22.78 -9.96 0.57
CA THR A 415 -22.14 -9.87 -0.75
C THR A 415 -22.46 -11.10 -1.59
N ALA A 416 -22.44 -12.29 -0.97
CA ALA A 416 -22.85 -13.52 -1.64
C ALA A 416 -24.33 -13.46 -2.08
N ALA A 417 -25.25 -13.03 -1.22
CA ALA A 417 -26.67 -12.88 -1.58
C ALA A 417 -26.90 -11.81 -2.66
N PHE A 418 -26.19 -10.69 -2.58
CA PHE A 418 -26.26 -9.62 -3.57
C PHE A 418 -25.78 -10.10 -4.95
N ARG A 419 -24.66 -10.83 -5.01
CA ARG A 419 -24.16 -11.50 -6.22
C ARG A 419 -25.12 -12.57 -6.73
N ALA A 420 -25.74 -13.34 -5.83
CA ALA A 420 -26.67 -14.40 -6.17
C ALA A 420 -27.89 -13.91 -6.97
N PHE A 421 -28.32 -12.68 -6.75
CA PHE A 421 -29.44 -12.04 -7.45
C PHE A 421 -29.00 -11.07 -8.56
N GLY A 422 -27.72 -11.09 -8.96
CA GLY A 422 -27.20 -10.23 -10.03
C GLY A 422 -27.03 -8.75 -9.65
N GLY A 423 -26.96 -8.44 -8.36
CA GLY A 423 -26.87 -7.06 -7.87
C GLY A 423 -25.59 -6.33 -8.29
N GLU A 424 -24.45 -7.03 -8.34
CA GLU A 424 -23.17 -6.46 -8.77
C GLU A 424 -23.24 -6.02 -10.23
N GLU A 425 -23.77 -6.89 -11.09
CA GLU A 425 -23.93 -6.62 -12.51
C GLU A 425 -24.90 -5.44 -12.73
N LEU A 426 -26.00 -5.36 -11.95
CA LEU A 426 -26.91 -4.20 -11.99
C LEU A 426 -26.20 -2.87 -11.67
N VAL A 427 -25.39 -2.84 -10.61
CA VAL A 427 -24.67 -1.62 -10.20
C VAL A 427 -23.61 -1.25 -11.24
N LYS A 428 -22.88 -2.24 -11.75
CA LYS A 428 -21.92 -2.06 -12.84
C LYS A 428 -22.58 -1.46 -14.08
N HIS A 429 -23.67 -2.06 -14.56
CA HIS A 429 -24.44 -1.55 -15.70
C HIS A 429 -24.95 -0.13 -15.48
N PHE A 430 -25.48 0.16 -14.28
CA PHE A 430 -25.94 1.51 -13.95
C PHE A 430 -24.79 2.52 -14.01
N LEU A 431 -23.64 2.20 -13.40
CA LEU A 431 -22.49 3.11 -13.38
C LEU A 431 -21.84 3.27 -14.76
N GLU A 432 -21.80 2.21 -15.56
CA GLU A 432 -21.23 2.22 -16.91
C GLU A 432 -22.11 2.92 -17.94
N GLY A 433 -23.42 2.96 -17.72
CA GLY A 433 -24.39 3.66 -18.57
C GLY A 433 -24.49 5.16 -18.30
N LEU A 434 -23.80 5.70 -17.29
CA LEU A 434 -23.83 7.12 -16.98
C LEU A 434 -22.95 7.94 -17.94
N PRO A 435 -23.45 9.07 -18.45
CA PRO A 435 -22.64 9.98 -19.26
C PRO A 435 -21.59 10.71 -18.41
N GLY A 436 -20.38 10.91 -18.95
CA GLY A 436 -19.33 11.74 -18.32
C GLY A 436 -18.14 11.01 -17.69
N GLY A 437 -17.93 9.74 -18.06
CA GLY A 437 -16.69 9.01 -17.78
C GLY A 437 -16.41 8.78 -16.29
N PHE A 438 -15.13 8.67 -15.93
CA PHE A 438 -14.70 8.38 -14.56
C PHE A 438 -15.27 9.35 -13.51
N TRP A 439 -15.22 10.67 -13.77
CA TRP A 439 -15.60 11.68 -12.77
C TRP A 439 -17.08 11.64 -12.42
N THR A 440 -17.97 11.37 -13.38
CA THR A 440 -19.39 11.18 -13.09
C THR A 440 -19.60 9.96 -12.20
N LYS A 441 -19.00 8.82 -12.55
CA LYS A 441 -19.07 7.58 -11.75
C LYS A 441 -18.56 7.83 -10.33
N PHE A 442 -17.39 8.47 -10.21
CA PHE A 442 -16.76 8.79 -8.94
C PHE A 442 -17.66 9.68 -8.06
N ILE A 443 -18.19 10.78 -8.60
CA ILE A 443 -19.04 11.71 -7.84
C ILE A 443 -20.32 11.00 -7.36
N ILE A 444 -20.95 10.20 -8.22
CA ILE A 444 -22.16 9.45 -7.85
C ILE A 444 -21.87 8.41 -6.77
N VAL A 445 -20.77 7.65 -6.90
CA VAL A 445 -20.35 6.70 -5.86
C VAL A 445 -20.06 7.43 -4.54
N MET A 446 -19.35 8.56 -4.58
CA MET A 446 -19.11 9.37 -3.38
C MET A 446 -20.42 9.88 -2.78
N ALA A 447 -21.37 10.35 -3.59
CA ALA A 447 -22.68 10.79 -3.10
C ALA A 447 -23.48 9.63 -2.46
N VAL A 448 -23.44 8.44 -3.05
CA VAL A 448 -24.09 7.24 -2.49
C VAL A 448 -23.45 6.85 -1.16
N ILE A 449 -22.12 6.78 -1.08
CA ILE A 449 -21.39 6.50 0.17
C ILE A 449 -21.72 7.55 1.23
N PHE A 450 -21.78 8.82 0.85
CA PHE A 450 -22.13 9.93 1.73
C PHE A 450 -23.53 9.78 2.31
N VAL A 451 -24.54 9.43 1.50
CA VAL A 451 -25.91 9.23 1.97
C VAL A 451 -26.02 7.95 2.81
N LEU A 452 -25.34 6.88 2.43
CA LEU A 452 -25.35 5.61 3.16
C LEU A 452 -24.75 5.76 4.56
N GLY A 453 -23.71 6.58 4.71
CA GLY A 453 -23.11 6.85 6.02
C GLY A 453 -23.98 7.64 7.00
N PHE A 454 -25.19 8.03 6.61
CA PHE A 454 -26.20 8.52 7.55
C PHE A 454 -26.85 7.39 8.36
N PHE A 455 -26.85 6.18 7.80
CA PHE A 455 -27.56 5.02 8.35
C PHE A 455 -26.61 3.87 8.72
N LEU A 456 -25.49 3.78 8.02
CA LEU A 456 -24.49 2.72 8.16
C LEU A 456 -23.22 3.27 8.82
N ASP A 457 -22.63 2.48 9.71
CA ASP A 457 -21.30 2.78 10.24
C ASP A 457 -20.22 2.48 9.16
N PHE A 458 -19.00 2.94 9.37
CA PHE A 458 -17.95 2.93 8.34
C PHE A 458 -17.52 1.50 8.00
N ILE A 459 -17.62 0.58 8.97
CA ILE A 459 -17.25 -0.83 8.81
C ILE A 459 -18.19 -1.46 7.78
N GLU A 460 -19.48 -1.18 7.89
CA GLU A 460 -20.52 -1.66 6.99
C GLU A 460 -20.30 -1.12 5.58
N ILE A 461 -20.03 0.17 5.45
CA ILE A 461 -19.75 0.77 4.14
C ILE A 461 -18.49 0.14 3.54
N ALA A 462 -17.43 0.02 4.33
CA ALA A 462 -16.15 -0.53 3.87
C ALA A 462 -16.31 -1.97 3.36
N VAL A 463 -17.13 -2.80 3.99
CA VAL A 463 -17.22 -4.22 3.65
C VAL A 463 -18.38 -4.55 2.70
N VAL A 464 -19.42 -3.72 2.66
CA VAL A 464 -20.57 -3.92 1.78
C VAL A 464 -20.44 -3.11 0.49
N VAL A 465 -20.14 -1.81 0.60
CA VAL A 465 -20.20 -0.90 -0.55
C VAL A 465 -18.90 -0.93 -1.35
N VAL A 466 -17.75 -0.88 -0.68
CA VAL A 466 -16.44 -0.76 -1.35
C VAL A 466 -16.15 -1.95 -2.29
N PRO A 467 -16.39 -3.22 -1.93
CA PRO A 467 -16.16 -4.34 -2.85
C PRO A 467 -17.03 -4.29 -4.11
N ILE A 468 -18.17 -3.59 -4.06
CA ILE A 468 -19.07 -3.43 -5.21
C ILE A 468 -18.58 -2.28 -6.11
N VAL A 469 -18.29 -1.12 -5.53
CA VAL A 469 -18.02 0.11 -6.31
C VAL A 469 -16.55 0.30 -6.68
N ALA A 470 -15.62 -0.16 -5.84
CA ALA A 470 -14.20 0.08 -6.04
C ALA A 470 -13.62 -0.67 -7.25
N PRO A 471 -13.96 -1.95 -7.53
CA PRO A 471 -13.47 -2.61 -8.73
C PRO A 471 -13.85 -1.87 -10.01
N ILE A 472 -15.07 -1.34 -10.07
CA ILE A 472 -15.60 -0.58 -11.21
C ILE A 472 -14.81 0.72 -11.41
N LEU A 473 -14.51 1.44 -10.33
CA LEU A 473 -13.75 2.70 -10.41
C LEU A 473 -12.27 2.47 -10.71
N LEU A 474 -11.68 1.41 -10.17
CA LEU A 474 -10.26 1.08 -10.36
C LEU A 474 -10.00 0.46 -11.72
N ALA A 475 -10.97 -0.27 -12.30
CA ALA A 475 -10.85 -0.84 -13.62
C ALA A 475 -10.78 0.24 -14.71
N ASP A 476 -11.40 1.41 -14.51
CA ASP A 476 -11.48 2.48 -15.52
C ASP A 476 -10.09 3.06 -15.90
N PRO A 477 -9.63 2.87 -17.15
CA PRO A 477 -8.30 3.28 -17.59
C PRO A 477 -8.18 4.79 -17.87
N GLN A 478 -9.29 5.55 -17.91
CA GLN A 478 -9.27 7.00 -18.18
C GLN A 478 -8.59 7.78 -17.07
N ALA A 479 -8.89 7.46 -15.82
CA ALA A 479 -8.31 8.16 -14.68
C ALA A 479 -7.14 7.41 -14.04
N ASN A 480 -7.04 6.09 -14.23
CA ASN A 480 -5.99 5.23 -13.66
C ASN A 480 -5.65 5.58 -12.20
N VAL A 481 -6.70 5.67 -11.37
CA VAL A 481 -6.54 6.08 -9.98
C VAL A 481 -5.88 4.98 -9.16
N SER A 482 -5.06 5.38 -8.18
CA SER A 482 -4.51 4.43 -7.23
C SER A 482 -5.59 3.98 -6.23
N ALA A 483 -5.49 2.74 -5.77
CA ALA A 483 -6.31 2.27 -4.64
C ALA A 483 -6.04 3.10 -3.39
N VAL A 484 -4.82 3.64 -3.25
CA VAL A 484 -4.47 4.46 -2.09
C VAL A 484 -5.29 5.75 -2.04
N TRP A 485 -5.33 6.46 -3.15
CA TRP A 485 -6.11 7.67 -3.31
C TRP A 485 -7.61 7.41 -3.13
N LEU A 486 -8.15 6.34 -3.75
CA LEU A 486 -9.56 6.01 -3.62
C LEU A 486 -9.96 5.72 -2.16
N GLY A 487 -9.12 4.97 -1.43
CA GLY A 487 -9.35 4.67 -0.02
C GLY A 487 -9.35 5.91 0.88
N VAL A 488 -8.40 6.82 0.67
CA VAL A 488 -8.36 8.11 1.40
C VAL A 488 -9.60 8.95 1.09
N MET A 489 -10.02 9.01 -0.18
CA MET A 489 -11.23 9.74 -0.58
C MET A 489 -12.49 9.15 0.07
N ILE A 490 -12.63 7.82 0.07
CA ILE A 490 -13.72 7.13 0.77
C ILE A 490 -13.68 7.44 2.27
N GLY A 491 -12.51 7.39 2.90
CA GLY A 491 -12.32 7.71 4.32
C GLY A 491 -12.74 9.14 4.69
N LEU A 492 -12.31 10.14 3.91
CA LEU A 492 -12.71 11.54 4.08
C LEU A 492 -14.23 11.73 3.90
N ASN A 493 -14.81 11.02 2.93
CA ASN A 493 -16.24 11.11 2.64
C ASN A 493 -17.09 10.50 3.77
N ILE A 494 -16.73 9.30 4.23
CA ILE A 494 -17.39 8.64 5.37
C ILE A 494 -17.30 9.53 6.62
N GLN A 495 -16.14 10.14 6.87
CA GLN A 495 -15.96 11.08 7.98
C GLN A 495 -16.89 12.28 7.91
N THR A 496 -17.12 12.81 6.72
CA THR A 496 -18.03 13.95 6.49
C THR A 496 -19.49 13.54 6.72
N SER A 497 -19.84 12.34 6.25
CA SER A 497 -21.17 11.77 6.48
C SER A 497 -21.49 11.64 7.97
N PHE A 498 -20.53 11.19 8.78
CA PHE A 498 -20.69 10.99 10.23
C PHE A 498 -21.01 12.27 11.01
N LEU A 499 -20.75 13.44 10.40
CA LEU A 499 -21.01 14.75 10.97
C LEU A 499 -22.27 15.42 10.43
N THR A 500 -22.90 14.88 9.39
CA THR A 500 -23.96 15.59 8.65
C THR A 500 -25.33 15.48 9.32
N PRO A 501 -25.97 16.59 9.73
CA PRO A 501 -27.32 16.56 10.27
C PRO A 501 -28.37 16.11 9.24
N PRO A 502 -29.49 15.50 9.66
CA PRO A 502 -29.88 15.22 11.04
C PRO A 502 -29.35 13.87 11.59
N PHE A 503 -28.59 13.11 10.80
CA PHE A 503 -28.31 11.69 11.07
C PHE A 503 -26.88 11.37 11.55
N GLY A 504 -25.95 12.32 11.51
CA GLY A 504 -24.54 12.08 11.84
C GLY A 504 -24.34 11.45 13.22
N PHE A 505 -23.78 10.23 13.26
CA PHE A 505 -23.54 9.46 14.49
C PHE A 505 -22.76 10.24 15.54
N ALA A 506 -21.73 11.00 15.12
CA ALA A 506 -20.95 11.83 16.02
C ALA A 506 -21.81 12.88 16.75
N LEU A 507 -22.85 13.41 16.08
CA LEU A 507 -23.76 14.38 16.70
C LEU A 507 -24.65 13.73 17.76
N PHE A 508 -25.09 12.49 17.53
CA PHE A 508 -25.88 11.74 18.51
C PHE A 508 -25.05 11.31 19.72
N TYR A 509 -23.81 10.87 19.50
CA TYR A 509 -22.88 10.57 20.59
C TYR A 509 -22.59 11.80 21.45
N LEU A 510 -22.33 12.95 20.81
CA LEU A 510 -22.16 14.21 21.53
C LEU A 510 -23.43 14.63 22.26
N ARG A 511 -24.61 14.48 21.63
CA ARG A 511 -25.89 14.80 22.26
C ARG A 511 -26.15 13.93 23.49
N GLY A 512 -25.72 12.67 23.48
CA GLY A 512 -25.84 11.74 24.60
C GLY A 512 -25.13 12.20 25.87
N VAL A 513 -24.07 13.01 25.73
CA VAL A 513 -23.28 13.55 26.86
C VAL A 513 -23.45 15.05 27.09
N ALA A 514 -23.98 15.78 26.11
CA ALA A 514 -24.16 17.23 26.22
C ALA A 514 -25.20 17.59 27.29
N PRO A 515 -24.94 18.62 28.13
CA PRO A 515 -25.88 19.07 29.15
C PRO A 515 -27.15 19.65 28.49
N ALA A 516 -28.28 19.60 29.20
CA ALA A 516 -29.57 20.09 28.70
C ALA A 516 -29.58 21.58 28.28
N ALA A 517 -28.59 22.36 28.72
CA ALA A 517 -28.38 23.74 28.30
C ALA A 517 -28.02 23.88 26.81
N VAL A 518 -27.48 22.84 26.18
CA VAL A 518 -27.11 22.81 24.76
C VAL A 518 -28.26 22.20 23.95
N ARG A 519 -28.87 22.99 23.08
CA ARG A 519 -29.96 22.51 22.21
C ARG A 519 -29.39 21.74 21.01
N THR A 520 -30.09 20.72 20.53
CA THR A 520 -29.68 19.96 19.32
C THR A 520 -29.44 20.85 18.11
N ILE A 521 -30.26 21.90 17.92
CA ILE A 521 -30.07 22.86 16.83
C ILE A 521 -28.74 23.64 16.93
N GLN A 522 -28.21 23.83 18.13
CA GLN A 522 -26.91 24.48 18.34
C GLN A 522 -25.76 23.53 17.93
N ILE A 523 -25.92 22.23 18.19
CA ILE A 523 -25.00 21.19 17.71
C ILE A 523 -24.97 21.19 16.18
N TYR A 524 -26.16 21.16 15.55
CA TYR A 524 -26.29 21.14 14.09
C TYR A 524 -25.72 22.41 13.45
N ARG A 525 -26.03 23.58 13.99
CA ARG A 525 -25.48 24.84 13.49
C ARG A 525 -23.95 24.91 13.65
N GLY A 526 -23.42 24.29 14.70
CA GLY A 526 -21.99 24.21 14.97
C GLY A 526 -21.22 23.42 13.93
N VAL A 527 -21.73 22.24 13.55
CA VAL A 527 -21.02 21.31 12.68
C VAL A 527 -21.02 21.72 11.20
N VAL A 528 -22.01 22.50 10.75
CA VAL A 528 -22.13 22.93 9.34
C VAL A 528 -20.85 23.58 8.81
N ALA A 529 -20.16 24.39 9.63
CA ALA A 529 -18.89 24.99 9.22
C ALA A 529 -17.80 23.94 8.99
N PHE A 530 -17.71 22.94 9.86
CA PHE A 530 -16.73 21.85 9.76
C PHE A 530 -17.01 20.90 8.59
N ILE A 531 -18.29 20.64 8.29
CA ILE A 531 -18.67 19.90 7.07
C ILE A 531 -18.20 20.65 5.83
N GLY A 532 -18.39 21.98 5.78
CA GLY A 532 -17.89 22.81 4.68
C GLY A 532 -16.36 22.71 4.52
N LEU A 533 -15.61 22.69 5.63
CA LEU A 533 -14.16 22.51 5.62
C LEU A 533 -13.75 21.11 5.16
N GLN A 534 -14.49 20.06 5.53
CA GLN A 534 -14.22 18.70 5.08
C GLN A 534 -14.52 18.51 3.59
N LEU A 535 -15.62 19.07 3.09
CA LEU A 535 -15.91 19.08 1.66
C LEU A 535 -14.85 19.84 0.88
N ALA A 536 -14.36 20.96 1.41
CA ALA A 536 -13.24 21.69 0.81
C ALA A 536 -11.96 20.85 0.80
N ALA A 537 -11.63 20.16 1.89
CA ALA A 537 -10.49 19.25 1.95
C ALA A 537 -10.62 18.10 0.95
N LEU A 538 -11.81 17.49 0.85
CA LEU A 538 -12.12 16.43 -0.11
C LEU A 538 -11.91 16.91 -1.55
N ILE A 539 -12.36 18.13 -1.89
CA ILE A 539 -12.11 18.75 -3.20
C ILE A 539 -10.61 18.98 -3.43
N ILE A 540 -9.88 19.52 -2.44
CA ILE A 540 -8.43 19.78 -2.56
C ILE A 540 -7.67 18.48 -2.84
N VAL A 541 -7.99 17.40 -2.11
CA VAL A 541 -7.36 16.08 -2.28
C VAL A 541 -7.78 15.42 -3.60
N ALA A 542 -9.02 15.65 -4.05
CA ALA A 542 -9.51 15.11 -5.32
C ALA A 542 -8.71 15.64 -6.51
N PHE A 543 -8.42 16.95 -6.54
CA PHE A 543 -7.69 17.59 -7.63
C PHE A 543 -6.18 17.51 -7.50
N ASN A 544 -5.65 17.14 -6.33
CA ASN A 544 -4.21 16.99 -6.08
C ASN A 544 -3.86 15.57 -5.58
N PRO A 545 -3.90 14.54 -6.45
CA PRO A 545 -3.48 13.18 -6.11
C PRO A 545 -2.11 13.05 -5.43
N PRO A 546 -1.10 13.89 -5.73
CA PRO A 546 0.20 13.84 -5.04
C PRO A 546 0.11 13.99 -3.52
N LEU A 547 -0.92 14.67 -3.00
CA LEU A 547 -1.13 14.78 -1.54
C LEU A 547 -1.31 13.40 -0.88
N VAL A 548 -1.81 12.42 -1.63
CA VAL A 548 -2.01 11.05 -1.14
C VAL A 548 -0.91 10.12 -1.63
N ASN A 549 -0.55 10.18 -2.91
CA ASN A 549 0.31 9.17 -3.53
C ASN A 549 1.81 9.40 -3.31
N TYR A 550 2.25 10.65 -3.10
CA TYR A 550 3.68 10.98 -3.05
C TYR A 550 4.38 10.36 -1.85
N LEU A 551 3.80 10.46 -0.64
CA LEU A 551 4.44 9.97 0.57
C LEU A 551 4.60 8.43 0.59
N PRO A 552 3.58 7.63 0.21
CA PRO A 552 3.75 6.19 -0.04
C PRO A 552 4.83 5.89 -1.08
N ALA A 553 4.77 6.52 -2.25
CA ALA A 553 5.73 6.26 -3.33
C ALA A 553 7.17 6.59 -2.93
N ARG A 554 7.38 7.73 -2.26
CA ARG A 554 8.68 8.15 -1.74
C ARG A 554 9.24 7.13 -0.75
N THR A 555 8.41 6.67 0.17
CA THR A 555 8.82 5.74 1.22
C THR A 555 9.18 4.38 0.63
N SER A 556 8.36 3.86 -0.28
CA SER A 556 8.61 2.58 -0.96
C SER A 556 9.84 2.62 -1.88
N LEU A 557 10.11 3.73 -2.57
CA LEU A 557 11.23 3.83 -3.50
C LEU A 557 12.57 4.17 -2.83
N THR A 558 12.54 4.61 -1.57
CA THR A 558 13.76 4.93 -0.79
C THR A 558 14.08 3.90 0.29
N SER A 559 13.24 2.88 0.47
CA SER A 559 13.47 1.79 1.43
C SER A 559 14.52 0.81 0.91
N ASP A 560 15.08 0.01 1.81
CA ASP A 560 16.01 -1.07 1.43
C ASP A 560 15.31 -2.21 0.67
N SER A 561 13.98 -2.29 0.78
CA SER A 561 13.10 -3.19 0.04
C SER A 561 12.57 -2.60 -1.27
N ALA A 562 13.15 -1.49 -1.75
CA ALA A 562 12.68 -0.82 -2.97
C ALA A 562 12.77 -1.75 -4.19
N PRO A 563 11.77 -1.71 -5.10
CA PRO A 563 11.82 -2.49 -6.33
C PRO A 563 13.01 -2.03 -7.20
N PRO A 564 13.67 -2.96 -7.92
CA PRO A 564 14.78 -2.60 -8.77
C PRO A 564 14.31 -1.68 -9.93
N PRO A 565 15.16 -0.76 -10.41
CA PRO A 565 14.83 0.17 -11.49
C PRO A 565 14.42 -0.51 -12.80
N ILE A 566 14.79 -1.78 -13.03
CA ILE A 566 14.37 -2.58 -14.19
C ILE A 566 12.86 -2.91 -14.19
N ASN A 567 12.17 -2.73 -13.07
CA ASN A 567 10.75 -3.02 -12.94
C ASN A 567 9.92 -2.27 -14.01
N PRO A 568 9.08 -2.96 -14.81
CA PRO A 568 8.28 -2.34 -15.87
C PRO A 568 7.41 -1.16 -15.39
N ALA A 569 6.87 -1.23 -14.17
CA ALA A 569 6.00 -0.19 -13.62
C ALA A 569 6.71 1.15 -13.35
N LEU A 570 8.06 1.17 -13.32
CA LEU A 570 8.86 2.38 -13.10
C LEU A 570 9.38 3.00 -14.40
N GLN A 571 9.34 2.25 -15.51
CA GLN A 571 10.08 2.61 -16.72
C GLN A 571 9.67 3.94 -17.32
N TYR A 572 8.38 4.24 -17.33
CA TYR A 572 7.91 5.52 -17.86
C TYR A 572 8.58 6.72 -17.17
N CYS A 573 8.59 6.75 -15.84
CA CYS A 573 9.18 7.84 -15.06
C CYS A 573 10.71 7.83 -15.10
N ILE A 574 11.33 6.65 -15.18
CA ILE A 574 12.78 6.51 -15.36
C ILE A 574 13.21 7.05 -16.72
N GLU A 575 12.50 6.71 -17.79
CA GLU A 575 12.78 7.20 -19.14
C GLU A 575 12.61 8.72 -19.22
N GLU A 576 11.59 9.28 -18.55
CA GLU A 576 11.40 10.73 -18.47
C GLU A 576 12.53 11.43 -17.69
N TYR A 577 12.99 10.84 -16.58
CA TYR A 577 14.16 11.31 -15.85
C TYR A 577 15.43 11.28 -16.73
N VAL A 578 15.71 10.14 -17.36
CA VAL A 578 16.91 9.97 -18.20
C VAL A 578 16.88 10.89 -19.41
N ALA A 579 15.70 11.15 -19.98
CA ALA A 579 15.53 12.14 -21.03
C ALA A 579 15.94 13.56 -20.60
N LEU A 580 15.58 13.97 -19.37
CA LEU A 580 16.01 15.26 -18.81
C LEU A 580 17.52 15.28 -18.57
N GLU A 581 18.08 14.19 -18.03
CA GLU A 581 19.51 14.06 -17.78
C GLU A 581 20.34 14.08 -19.06
N PHE A 582 19.91 13.39 -20.13
CA PHE A 582 20.57 13.48 -21.42
C PHE A 582 20.51 14.89 -22.01
N ALA A 583 19.40 15.62 -21.84
CA ALA A 583 19.32 17.00 -22.27
C ALA A 583 20.31 17.91 -21.50
N ALA A 584 20.51 17.67 -20.21
CA ALA A 584 21.41 18.45 -19.36
C ALA A 584 22.90 18.07 -19.50
N LYS A 585 23.21 16.78 -19.70
CA LYS A 585 24.57 16.21 -19.61
C LYS A 585 25.07 15.56 -20.92
N SER A 586 24.43 15.82 -22.05
CA SER A 586 24.77 15.22 -23.36
C SER A 586 26.26 15.28 -23.70
N ALA A 587 26.89 16.44 -23.54
CA ALA A 587 28.31 16.61 -23.83
C ALA A 587 29.21 15.76 -22.93
N THR A 588 28.87 15.66 -21.64
CA THR A 588 29.61 14.85 -20.66
C THR A 588 29.52 13.37 -20.99
N VAL A 589 28.30 12.87 -21.25
CA VAL A 589 28.07 11.46 -21.59
C VAL A 589 28.76 11.09 -22.91
N ALA A 590 28.63 11.93 -23.94
CA ALA A 590 29.32 11.72 -25.22
C ALA A 590 30.85 11.67 -25.04
N SER A 591 31.42 12.66 -24.32
CA SER A 591 32.86 12.69 -24.07
C SER A 591 33.36 11.50 -23.26
N ALA A 592 32.54 10.95 -22.36
CA ALA A 592 32.88 9.78 -21.58
C ALA A 592 32.88 8.51 -22.45
N ILE A 593 31.92 8.36 -23.37
CA ILE A 593 31.88 7.26 -24.35
C ILE A 593 33.11 7.34 -25.28
N ASP A 594 33.42 8.53 -25.79
CA ASP A 594 34.61 8.74 -26.65
C ASP A 594 35.90 8.42 -25.89
N ALA A 595 36.05 8.88 -24.65
CA ALA A 595 37.21 8.59 -23.82
C ALA A 595 37.33 7.08 -23.51
N ALA A 596 36.21 6.41 -23.22
CA ALA A 596 36.18 4.96 -22.98
C ALA A 596 36.59 4.15 -24.22
N GLY A 597 36.25 4.63 -25.43
CA GLY A 597 36.71 4.03 -26.69
C GLY A 597 38.22 4.13 -26.94
N THR A 598 38.94 4.99 -26.21
CA THR A 598 40.40 5.13 -26.32
C THR A 598 41.20 4.24 -25.36
N LEU A 599 40.51 3.54 -24.45
CA LEU A 599 41.16 2.66 -23.48
C LEU A 599 41.79 1.45 -24.18
N ASP A 600 43.01 1.08 -23.77
CA ASP A 600 43.68 -0.11 -24.28
C ASP A 600 43.03 -1.37 -23.68
N VAL A 601 42.24 -2.07 -24.49
CA VAL A 601 41.58 -3.34 -24.14
C VAL A 601 42.14 -4.53 -24.93
N SER A 602 43.25 -4.35 -25.67
CA SER A 602 43.74 -5.37 -26.60
C SER A 602 44.22 -6.65 -25.92
N TYR A 603 44.54 -6.56 -24.63
CA TYR A 603 45.06 -7.65 -23.81
C TYR A 603 43.98 -8.39 -23.02
N LEU A 604 42.72 -7.92 -23.06
CA LEU A 604 41.59 -8.64 -22.47
C LEU A 604 41.31 -9.93 -23.27
N PRO A 605 40.75 -10.97 -22.61
CA PRO A 605 40.16 -12.13 -23.29
C PRO A 605 39.18 -11.72 -24.39
N GLU A 606 39.05 -12.55 -25.44
CA GLU A 606 38.23 -12.25 -26.63
C GLU A 606 36.78 -11.91 -26.26
N GLY A 607 36.13 -12.73 -25.42
CA GLY A 607 34.75 -12.46 -24.98
C GLY A 607 34.57 -11.11 -24.27
N LEU A 608 35.44 -10.78 -23.31
CA LEU A 608 35.37 -9.50 -22.59
C LEU A 608 35.67 -8.29 -23.49
N ARG A 609 36.51 -8.48 -24.50
CA ARG A 609 36.83 -7.43 -25.48
C ARG A 609 35.65 -7.17 -26.41
N ASP A 610 35.02 -8.23 -26.89
CA ASP A 610 33.84 -8.15 -27.76
C ASP A 610 32.66 -7.53 -27.00
N ASP A 611 32.39 -8.00 -25.78
CA ASP A 611 31.34 -7.43 -24.91
C ASP A 611 31.59 -5.93 -24.62
N TRP A 612 32.85 -5.52 -24.40
CA TRP A 612 33.21 -4.12 -24.20
C TRP A 612 32.96 -3.28 -25.46
N GLN A 613 33.35 -3.77 -26.63
CA GLN A 613 33.13 -3.07 -27.91
C GLN A 613 31.64 -2.95 -28.22
N ASP A 614 30.89 -4.04 -28.11
CA ASP A 614 29.44 -4.07 -28.25
C ASP A 614 28.78 -3.09 -27.25
N GLY A 615 29.27 -3.06 -26.01
CA GLY A 615 28.80 -2.15 -24.97
C GLY A 615 28.95 -0.67 -25.37
N LEU A 616 30.11 -0.28 -25.90
CA LEU A 616 30.39 1.08 -26.37
C LEU A 616 29.54 1.46 -27.59
N GLU A 617 29.39 0.55 -28.55
CA GLU A 617 28.52 0.78 -29.73
C GLU A 617 27.06 1.00 -29.31
N ASN A 618 26.56 0.18 -28.39
CA ASN A 618 25.21 0.34 -27.84
C ASN A 618 25.07 1.63 -27.01
N ALA A 619 26.09 2.02 -26.24
CA ALA A 619 26.10 3.26 -25.48
C ALA A 619 25.97 4.50 -26.38
N ALA A 620 26.65 4.50 -27.54
CA ALA A 620 26.55 5.56 -28.53
C ALA A 620 25.13 5.70 -29.12
N GLN A 621 24.36 4.61 -29.17
CA GLN A 621 22.97 4.60 -29.65
C GLN A 621 21.95 5.06 -28.59
N ALA A 622 22.32 5.15 -27.31
CA ALA A 622 21.37 5.46 -26.24
C ALA A 622 20.69 6.83 -26.41
N MET A 623 21.45 7.88 -26.72
CA MET A 623 20.90 9.23 -26.93
C MET A 623 20.05 9.34 -28.21
N PRO A 624 20.49 8.83 -29.39
CA PRO A 624 19.65 8.76 -30.58
C PRO A 624 18.31 8.04 -30.35
N LEU A 625 18.33 6.88 -29.69
CA LEU A 625 17.13 6.12 -29.38
C LEU A 625 16.21 6.84 -28.39
N MET A 626 16.77 7.55 -27.40
CA MET A 626 15.94 8.39 -26.51
C MET A 626 15.29 9.55 -27.27
N ALA A 627 16.00 10.17 -28.22
CA ALA A 627 15.40 11.19 -29.09
C ALA A 627 14.28 10.60 -29.96
N GLU A 628 14.43 9.37 -30.46
CA GLU A 628 13.38 8.63 -31.18
C GLU A 628 12.15 8.36 -30.30
N ILE A 629 12.34 7.98 -29.02
CA ILE A 629 11.23 7.84 -28.07
C ILE A 629 10.51 9.18 -27.89
N GLN A 630 11.24 10.29 -27.75
CA GLN A 630 10.63 11.61 -27.60
C GLN A 630 9.84 12.03 -28.85
N THR A 631 10.36 11.76 -30.06
CA THR A 631 9.66 12.11 -31.31
C THR A 631 8.41 11.27 -31.51
N THR A 632 8.50 9.95 -31.31
CA THR A 632 7.37 9.03 -31.42
C THR A 632 6.30 9.30 -30.35
N ALA A 633 6.70 9.59 -29.09
CA ALA A 633 5.78 9.96 -28.02
C ALA A 633 5.07 11.30 -28.28
N ARG A 634 5.77 12.30 -28.83
CA ARG A 634 5.15 13.57 -29.25
C ARG A 634 4.17 13.37 -30.40
N ALA A 635 4.53 12.56 -31.40
CA ALA A 635 3.63 12.23 -32.51
C ALA A 635 2.38 11.51 -32.02
N GLN A 636 2.53 10.54 -31.11
CA GLN A 636 1.40 9.86 -30.48
C GLN A 636 0.52 10.81 -29.67
N THR A 637 1.12 11.72 -28.91
CA THR A 637 0.37 12.69 -28.08
C THR A 637 -0.41 13.68 -28.95
N ALA A 638 0.18 14.15 -30.05
CA ALA A 638 -0.51 15.01 -31.02
C ALA A 638 -1.67 14.27 -31.71
N ALA A 639 -1.44 13.03 -32.16
CA ALA A 639 -2.50 12.21 -32.78
C ALA A 639 -3.62 11.83 -31.78
N ALA A 640 -3.31 11.76 -30.48
CA ALA A 640 -4.28 11.45 -29.45
C ALA A 640 -5.38 12.52 -29.29
N GLU A 641 -5.12 13.78 -29.65
CA GLU A 641 -6.12 14.86 -29.56
C GLU A 641 -7.32 14.59 -30.49
N ASP A 642 -7.05 14.16 -31.73
CA ASP A 642 -8.07 13.85 -32.72
C ASP A 642 -8.64 12.42 -32.56
N TYR A 643 -7.80 11.46 -32.13
CA TYR A 643 -8.20 10.07 -31.96
C TYR A 643 -9.14 9.86 -30.76
N ARG A 644 -8.86 10.51 -29.61
CA ARG A 644 -9.54 10.25 -28.34
C ARG A 644 -11.07 10.47 -28.38
N PRO A 645 -11.61 11.56 -28.96
CA PRO A 645 -13.06 11.76 -29.03
C PRO A 645 -13.75 10.65 -29.83
N VAL A 646 -13.19 10.27 -30.99
CA VAL A 646 -13.75 9.22 -31.85
C VAL A 646 -13.62 7.86 -31.18
N HIS A 647 -12.45 7.54 -30.62
CA HIS A 647 -12.20 6.32 -29.86
C HIS A 647 -13.20 6.14 -28.72
N THR A 648 -13.45 7.19 -27.93
CA THR A 648 -14.38 7.12 -26.80
C THR A 648 -15.80 6.79 -27.25
N VAL A 649 -16.27 7.36 -28.36
CA VAL A 649 -17.60 7.09 -28.91
C VAL A 649 -17.67 5.68 -29.49
N VAL A 650 -16.68 5.27 -30.30
CA VAL A 650 -16.66 3.93 -30.91
C VAL A 650 -16.57 2.84 -29.84
N ARG A 651 -15.72 3.00 -28.82
CA ARG A 651 -15.65 2.06 -27.70
C ARG A 651 -16.94 2.00 -26.90
N ALA A 652 -17.63 3.11 -26.71
CA ALA A 652 -18.96 3.11 -26.07
C ALA A 652 -19.97 2.32 -26.90
N LEU A 653 -20.03 2.55 -28.22
CA LEU A 653 -20.91 1.81 -29.14
C LEU A 653 -20.58 0.30 -29.17
N GLN A 654 -19.30 -0.06 -29.27
CA GLN A 654 -18.83 -1.45 -29.27
C GLN A 654 -19.16 -2.16 -27.96
N ARG A 655 -18.97 -1.50 -26.81
CA ARG A 655 -19.33 -2.02 -25.50
C ARG A 655 -20.84 -2.24 -25.37
N ASP A 656 -21.64 -1.25 -25.78
CA ASP A 656 -23.10 -1.33 -25.69
C ASP A 656 -23.66 -2.42 -26.64
N ALA A 657 -23.08 -2.57 -27.83
CA ALA A 657 -23.39 -3.66 -28.76
C ALA A 657 -22.94 -5.03 -28.23
N GLY A 658 -21.73 -5.12 -27.64
CA GLY A 658 -21.21 -6.33 -27.01
C GLY A 658 -22.10 -6.84 -25.89
N ARG A 659 -22.62 -5.93 -25.05
CA ARG A 659 -23.60 -6.27 -24.00
C ARG A 659 -24.88 -6.87 -24.59
N LEU A 660 -25.41 -6.27 -25.65
CA LEU A 660 -26.59 -6.82 -26.34
C LEU A 660 -26.30 -8.20 -26.91
N MET A 661 -25.10 -8.42 -27.46
CA MET A 661 -24.68 -9.72 -27.98
C MET A 661 -24.55 -10.80 -26.89
N GLU A 662 -24.08 -10.45 -25.68
CA GLU A 662 -24.11 -11.35 -24.53
C GLU A 662 -25.56 -11.71 -24.14
N GLU A 663 -26.48 -10.73 -24.13
CA GLU A 663 -27.92 -10.98 -23.89
C GLU A 663 -28.51 -11.89 -24.99
N VAL A 664 -28.13 -11.70 -26.25
CA VAL A 664 -28.54 -12.56 -27.38
C VAL A 664 -28.08 -14.00 -27.17
N GLU A 665 -26.81 -14.21 -26.82
CA GLU A 665 -26.25 -15.54 -26.56
C GLU A 665 -26.99 -16.22 -25.40
N GLU A 666 -27.22 -15.50 -24.30
CA GLU A 666 -27.93 -16.03 -23.14
C GLU A 666 -29.40 -16.39 -23.47
N LEU A 667 -30.12 -15.51 -24.17
CA LEU A 667 -31.51 -15.73 -24.55
C LEU A 667 -31.64 -16.92 -25.52
N ARG A 668 -30.74 -17.04 -26.50
CA ARG A 668 -30.70 -18.18 -27.42
C ARG A 668 -30.36 -19.49 -26.71
N LEU A 669 -29.42 -19.45 -25.77
CA LEU A 669 -29.07 -20.60 -24.92
C LEU A 669 -30.27 -21.05 -24.07
N ARG A 670 -30.98 -20.12 -23.41
CA ARG A 670 -32.18 -20.42 -22.63
C ARG A 670 -33.30 -21.00 -23.49
N ALA A 671 -33.54 -20.41 -24.66
CA ALA A 671 -34.55 -20.86 -25.61
C ALA A 671 -34.28 -22.29 -26.11
N SER A 672 -33.03 -22.59 -26.48
CA SER A 672 -32.59 -23.91 -26.95
C SER A 672 -32.69 -25.00 -25.87
N ARG A 673 -32.52 -24.63 -24.59
CA ARG A 673 -32.66 -25.54 -23.44
C ARG A 673 -34.12 -25.68 -22.97
N GLY A 674 -35.07 -24.97 -23.58
CA GLY A 674 -36.49 -25.06 -23.27
C GLY A 674 -36.89 -24.36 -21.96
N PHE A 675 -36.09 -23.41 -21.48
CA PHE A 675 -36.41 -22.65 -20.27
C PHE A 675 -37.34 -21.47 -20.60
N GLY A 676 -38.59 -21.50 -20.14
CA GLY A 676 -39.55 -20.40 -20.34
C GLY A 676 -40.23 -20.39 -21.72
N ASP A 677 -40.65 -19.21 -22.20
CA ASP A 677 -41.25 -19.05 -23.53
C ASP A 677 -40.17 -18.87 -24.59
N SER A 678 -39.77 -19.98 -25.23
CA SER A 678 -38.73 -20.01 -26.25
C SER A 678 -39.03 -19.08 -27.45
N ALA A 679 -40.30 -18.88 -27.81
CA ALA A 679 -40.66 -18.04 -28.95
C ALA A 679 -40.48 -16.55 -28.60
N ALA A 680 -40.91 -16.15 -27.40
CA ALA A 680 -40.70 -14.80 -26.90
C ALA A 680 -39.21 -14.48 -26.68
N GLN A 681 -38.43 -15.44 -26.17
CA GLN A 681 -36.99 -15.28 -25.97
C GLN A 681 -36.23 -15.13 -27.29
N THR A 682 -36.57 -15.93 -28.29
CA THR A 682 -35.96 -15.83 -29.63
C THR A 682 -36.30 -14.48 -30.27
N ALA A 683 -37.56 -14.04 -30.20
CA ALA A 683 -37.95 -12.73 -30.72
C ALA A 683 -37.23 -11.56 -30.01
N ARG A 684 -36.98 -11.68 -28.70
CA ARG A 684 -36.20 -10.69 -27.94
C ARG A 684 -34.72 -10.73 -28.33
N ALA A 685 -34.15 -11.91 -28.54
CA ALA A 685 -32.79 -12.06 -29.03
C ALA A 685 -32.64 -11.39 -30.41
N ASP A 686 -33.56 -11.66 -31.34
CA ASP A 686 -33.50 -11.06 -32.67
C ASP A 686 -33.64 -9.52 -32.62
N ALA A 687 -34.46 -8.99 -31.70
CA ALA A 687 -34.57 -7.55 -31.48
C ALA A 687 -33.29 -6.94 -30.90
N ALA A 688 -32.66 -7.60 -29.93
CA ALA A 688 -31.40 -7.16 -29.34
C ALA A 688 -30.24 -7.24 -30.34
N GLU A 689 -30.20 -8.26 -31.19
CA GLU A 689 -29.23 -8.39 -32.28
C GLU A 689 -29.38 -7.26 -33.29
N ALA A 690 -30.62 -6.94 -33.70
CA ALA A 690 -30.88 -5.81 -34.59
C ALA A 690 -30.49 -4.45 -33.97
N GLU A 691 -30.69 -4.28 -32.66
CA GLU A 691 -30.24 -3.09 -31.93
C GLU A 691 -28.71 -3.00 -31.86
N ALA A 692 -28.03 -4.13 -31.63
CA ALA A 692 -26.57 -4.21 -31.65
C ALA A 692 -26.00 -3.84 -33.03
N GLU A 693 -26.59 -4.36 -34.10
CA GLU A 693 -26.22 -3.99 -35.49
C GLU A 693 -26.46 -2.50 -35.76
N ALA A 694 -27.57 -1.93 -35.26
CA ALA A 694 -27.86 -0.51 -35.41
C ALA A 694 -26.89 0.40 -34.62
N LEU A 695 -26.34 -0.07 -33.50
CA LEU A 695 -25.28 0.62 -32.76
C LEU A 695 -23.95 0.56 -33.52
N LEU A 696 -23.58 -0.62 -34.05
CA LEU A 696 -22.35 -0.77 -34.82
C LEU A 696 -22.40 0.02 -36.14
N ALA A 697 -23.57 0.19 -36.74
CA ALA A 697 -23.76 1.03 -37.93
C ALA A 697 -23.56 2.53 -37.66
N GLN A 698 -23.54 2.99 -36.40
CA GLN A 698 -23.24 4.38 -36.03
C GLN A 698 -21.73 4.66 -35.95
N ILE A 699 -20.88 3.64 -36.10
CA ILE A 699 -19.43 3.81 -36.13
C ILE A 699 -19.06 4.66 -37.37
N PRO A 700 -18.24 5.72 -37.22
CA PRO A 700 -17.83 6.56 -38.34
C PRO A 700 -17.08 5.78 -39.43
N GLU A 701 -17.37 6.06 -40.72
CA GLU A 701 -16.77 5.35 -41.87
C GLU A 701 -15.23 5.41 -41.91
N GLY A 702 -14.59 6.44 -41.31
CA GLY A 702 -13.13 6.58 -41.24
C GLY A 702 -12.47 5.98 -40.00
N TRP A 703 -13.20 5.22 -39.17
CA TRP A 703 -12.69 4.67 -37.91
C TRP A 703 -11.53 3.69 -38.11
N GLU A 704 -11.64 2.76 -39.05
CA GLU A 704 -10.62 1.71 -39.24
C GLU A 704 -9.28 2.30 -39.66
N ASP A 705 -9.29 3.29 -40.57
CA ASP A 705 -8.09 3.99 -41.00
C ASP A 705 -7.46 4.78 -39.84
N LEU A 706 -8.26 5.56 -39.11
CA LEU A 706 -7.81 6.34 -37.96
C LEU A 706 -7.22 5.45 -36.84
N GLN A 707 -7.90 4.33 -36.53
CA GLN A 707 -7.44 3.34 -35.56
C GLN A 707 -6.14 2.68 -36.01
N SER A 708 -6.02 2.33 -37.30
CA SER A 708 -4.81 1.74 -37.87
C SER A 708 -3.61 2.70 -37.80
N GLU A 709 -3.81 3.97 -38.15
CA GLU A 709 -2.79 5.03 -38.06
C GLU A 709 -2.32 5.22 -36.61
N PHE A 710 -3.24 5.35 -35.66
CA PHE A 710 -2.89 5.51 -34.24
C PHE A 710 -2.18 4.26 -33.69
N ASN A 711 -2.65 3.07 -34.03
CA ASN A 711 -2.01 1.81 -33.62
C ASN A 711 -0.61 1.63 -34.23
N ALA A 712 -0.35 2.18 -35.43
CA ALA A 712 0.99 2.21 -36.00
C ALA A 712 1.93 3.10 -35.17
N LEU A 713 1.46 4.27 -34.74
CA LEU A 713 2.21 5.16 -33.84
C LEU A 713 2.47 4.51 -32.47
N ASN A 714 1.46 3.83 -31.90
CA ASN A 714 1.62 3.14 -30.62
C ASN A 714 2.66 2.00 -30.72
N ARG A 715 2.56 1.17 -31.77
CA ARG A 715 3.56 0.12 -32.05
C ARG A 715 4.96 0.68 -32.27
N ALA A 716 5.08 1.82 -32.97
CA ALA A 716 6.37 2.49 -33.16
C ALA A 716 6.97 2.99 -31.84
N ASN A 717 6.19 3.65 -30.98
CA ASN A 717 6.65 4.11 -29.67
C ASN A 717 7.05 2.92 -28.77
N THR A 718 6.22 1.87 -28.70
CA THR A 718 6.54 0.66 -27.94
C THR A 718 7.80 -0.03 -28.45
N ALA A 719 7.97 -0.13 -29.78
CA ALA A 719 9.17 -0.70 -30.38
C ALA A 719 10.42 0.15 -30.07
N ALA A 720 10.33 1.48 -30.17
CA ALA A 720 11.43 2.39 -29.83
C ALA A 720 11.84 2.25 -28.35
N ARG A 721 10.86 2.19 -27.43
CA ARG A 721 11.11 1.93 -26.00
C ARG A 721 11.76 0.56 -25.77
N MET A 722 11.23 -0.51 -26.36
CA MET A 722 11.80 -1.85 -26.19
C MET A 722 13.22 -1.96 -26.74
N THR A 723 13.49 -1.35 -27.91
CA THR A 723 14.83 -1.25 -28.48
C THR A 723 15.76 -0.50 -27.55
N TYR A 724 15.38 0.71 -27.11
CA TYR A 724 16.15 1.51 -26.16
C TYR A 724 16.48 0.72 -24.90
N ARG A 725 15.48 0.12 -24.25
CA ARG A 725 15.62 -0.66 -23.02
C ARG A 725 16.66 -1.77 -23.17
N ARG A 726 16.55 -2.58 -24.24
CA ARG A 726 17.51 -3.65 -24.53
C ARG A 726 18.91 -3.11 -24.85
N THR A 727 19.00 -2.01 -25.59
CA THR A 727 20.27 -1.38 -25.97
C THR A 727 21.00 -0.81 -24.76
N VAL A 728 20.34 -0.06 -23.88
CA VAL A 728 21.00 0.49 -22.69
C VAL A 728 21.38 -0.58 -21.68
N ASP A 729 20.59 -1.65 -21.57
CA ASP A 729 20.94 -2.79 -20.73
C ASP A 729 22.21 -3.49 -21.27
N ARG A 730 22.31 -3.70 -22.59
CA ARG A 730 23.53 -4.25 -23.22
C ARG A 730 24.72 -3.30 -23.15
N ALA A 731 24.49 -1.99 -23.22
CA ALA A 731 25.54 -0.98 -23.13
C ALA A 731 26.21 -0.95 -21.75
N TYR A 732 25.45 -1.16 -20.68
CA TYR A 732 25.95 -1.05 -19.32
C TYR A 732 26.44 -2.37 -18.73
N ALA A 733 25.87 -3.52 -19.09
CA ALA A 733 26.20 -4.83 -18.50
C ALA A 733 27.71 -5.18 -18.46
N PRO A 734 28.52 -4.91 -19.50
CA PRO A 734 29.95 -5.22 -19.49
C PRO A 734 30.75 -4.42 -18.45
N VAL A 735 30.27 -3.24 -18.03
CA VAL A 735 30.99 -2.32 -17.13
C VAL A 735 31.14 -2.88 -15.71
N PRO A 736 30.05 -3.24 -14.97
CA PRO A 736 30.16 -3.84 -13.65
C PRO A 736 30.78 -5.24 -13.71
N GLU A 737 30.58 -6.01 -14.78
CA GLU A 737 31.18 -7.34 -14.96
C GLU A 737 32.71 -7.25 -15.05
N LEU A 738 33.23 -6.43 -15.97
CA LEU A 738 34.67 -6.22 -16.13
C LEU A 738 35.29 -5.65 -14.84
N ARG A 739 34.59 -4.72 -14.18
CA ARG A 739 35.04 -4.17 -12.90
C ARG A 739 35.12 -5.23 -11.80
N ALA A 740 34.11 -6.08 -11.67
CA ALA A 740 34.09 -7.14 -10.66
C ALA A 740 35.23 -8.16 -10.88
N VAL A 741 35.53 -8.50 -12.15
CA VAL A 741 36.63 -9.40 -12.52
C VAL A 741 37.99 -8.78 -12.16
N ILE A 742 38.17 -7.48 -12.40
CA ILE A 742 39.39 -6.73 -12.03
C ILE A 742 39.51 -6.58 -10.51
N ASP A 743 38.43 -6.25 -9.81
CA ASP A 743 38.45 -6.11 -8.34
C ASP A 743 38.74 -7.47 -7.64
N GLY A 744 38.37 -8.59 -8.27
CA GLY A 744 38.65 -9.95 -7.80
C GLY A 744 40.11 -10.43 -7.96
N THR A 745 41.01 -9.61 -8.53
CA THR A 745 42.41 -9.99 -8.82
C THR A 745 43.18 -10.44 -7.57
N GLU A 746 43.05 -9.71 -6.46
CA GLU A 746 43.76 -10.04 -5.22
C GLU A 746 43.28 -11.37 -4.63
N ALA A 747 41.96 -11.61 -4.64
CA ALA A 747 41.38 -12.87 -4.20
C ALA A 747 41.89 -14.04 -5.04
N LEU A 748 41.91 -13.89 -6.38
CA LEU A 748 42.48 -14.89 -7.28
C LEU A 748 43.97 -15.16 -7.01
N ALA A 749 44.74 -14.12 -6.69
CA ALA A 749 46.16 -14.24 -6.35
C ALA A 749 46.41 -15.09 -5.11
N THR A 750 45.56 -14.98 -4.09
CA THR A 750 45.69 -15.79 -2.85
C THR A 750 45.46 -17.29 -3.07
N LEU A 751 44.78 -17.67 -4.16
CA LEU A 751 44.48 -19.07 -4.48
C LEU A 751 45.60 -19.78 -5.24
N GLY A 752 46.53 -19.04 -5.85
CA GLY A 752 47.66 -19.60 -6.61
C GLY A 752 48.45 -20.66 -5.82
N PRO A 753 48.95 -20.35 -4.60
CA PRO A 753 49.66 -21.32 -3.77
C PRO A 753 48.84 -22.57 -3.39
N ARG A 754 47.51 -22.45 -3.34
CA ARG A 754 46.62 -23.58 -3.05
C ARG A 754 46.47 -24.50 -4.27
N ILE A 755 46.35 -23.92 -5.46
CA ILE A 755 46.32 -24.66 -6.73
C ILE A 755 47.67 -25.36 -6.97
N ASP A 756 48.78 -24.68 -6.69
CA ASP A 756 50.13 -25.26 -6.79
C ASP A 756 50.33 -26.43 -5.81
N ALA A 757 49.74 -26.34 -4.62
CA ALA A 757 49.76 -27.44 -3.65
C ALA A 757 48.95 -28.66 -4.12
N LEU A 758 47.82 -28.46 -4.83
CA LEU A 758 47.06 -29.56 -5.42
C LEU A 758 47.89 -30.29 -6.49
N ALA A 759 48.60 -29.55 -7.34
CA ALA A 759 49.48 -30.11 -8.36
C ALA A 759 50.66 -30.90 -7.75
N ALA A 760 51.23 -30.41 -6.66
CA ALA A 760 52.38 -31.05 -6.00
C ALA A 760 52.02 -32.36 -5.25
N ASP A 761 50.80 -32.44 -4.71
CA ASP A 761 50.35 -33.56 -3.88
C ASP A 761 49.55 -34.63 -4.68
N LEU A 762 49.43 -34.47 -6.00
CA LEU A 762 48.54 -35.22 -6.89
C LEU A 762 48.89 -36.72 -6.99
N ASP A 763 50.18 -37.06 -7.09
CA ASP A 763 50.68 -38.44 -7.22
C ASP A 763 50.52 -39.30 -5.94
N GLY A 764 50.12 -38.70 -4.82
CA GLY A 764 50.05 -39.36 -3.50
C GLY A 764 48.70 -39.25 -2.79
N MET A 765 47.69 -38.67 -3.41
CA MET A 765 46.38 -38.43 -2.81
C MET A 765 45.43 -39.62 -2.98
N ASP A 766 44.74 -40.01 -1.91
CA ASP A 766 43.59 -40.92 -2.01
C ASP A 766 42.31 -40.15 -2.41
N ALA A 767 41.29 -40.87 -2.89
CA ALA A 767 40.06 -40.26 -3.40
C ALA A 767 39.34 -39.39 -2.34
N GLU A 768 39.33 -39.81 -1.07
CA GLU A 768 38.68 -39.08 0.02
C GLU A 768 39.42 -37.76 0.35
N THR A 769 40.76 -37.76 0.32
CA THR A 769 41.56 -36.55 0.52
C THR A 769 41.50 -35.62 -0.69
N ALA A 770 41.51 -36.18 -1.90
CA ALA A 770 41.37 -35.41 -3.14
C ALA A 770 40.01 -34.70 -3.18
N ASP A 771 38.92 -35.39 -2.86
CA ASP A 771 37.59 -34.80 -2.83
C ASP A 771 37.49 -33.61 -1.86
N ALA A 772 38.04 -33.76 -0.66
CA ALA A 772 38.05 -32.70 0.35
C ALA A 772 38.87 -31.47 -0.08
N ARG A 773 40.09 -31.66 -0.60
CA ARG A 773 41.00 -30.55 -0.93
C ARG A 773 40.61 -29.84 -2.22
N PHE A 774 40.20 -30.58 -3.25
CA PHE A 774 39.69 -29.96 -4.48
C PHE A 774 38.38 -29.22 -4.20
N SER A 775 37.44 -29.80 -3.43
CA SER A 775 36.20 -29.10 -3.07
C SER A 775 36.44 -27.79 -2.29
N GLU A 776 37.47 -27.74 -1.42
CA GLU A 776 37.83 -26.49 -0.72
C GLU A 776 38.28 -25.40 -1.71
N VAL A 777 39.15 -25.74 -2.65
CA VAL A 777 39.67 -24.79 -3.66
C VAL A 777 38.58 -24.42 -4.67
N GLU A 778 37.74 -25.37 -5.09
CA GLU A 778 36.57 -25.12 -5.94
C GLU A 778 35.59 -24.16 -5.27
N SER A 779 35.33 -24.34 -3.96
CA SER A 779 34.45 -23.45 -3.20
C SER A 779 35.03 -22.05 -3.14
N ALA A 780 36.33 -21.91 -2.88
CA ALA A 780 36.99 -20.61 -2.82
C ALA A 780 37.06 -19.91 -4.20
N LEU A 781 37.30 -20.66 -5.28
CA LEU A 781 37.21 -20.14 -6.65
C LEU A 781 35.78 -19.77 -7.03
N GLY A 782 34.78 -20.43 -6.46
CA GLY A 782 33.36 -20.10 -6.65
C GLY A 782 32.97 -18.72 -6.13
N GLU A 783 33.76 -18.14 -5.21
CA GLU A 783 33.55 -16.78 -4.70
C GLU A 783 34.29 -15.71 -5.52
N VAL A 784 35.16 -16.10 -6.46
CA VAL A 784 35.94 -15.18 -7.29
C VAL A 784 35.27 -14.99 -8.66
N GLU A 785 34.89 -13.75 -8.96
CA GLU A 785 34.25 -13.44 -10.25
C GLU A 785 35.20 -13.69 -11.44
N GLY A 786 34.63 -14.31 -12.48
CA GLY A 786 35.37 -14.74 -13.67
C GLY A 786 36.32 -15.93 -13.47
N ALA A 787 36.29 -16.66 -12.34
CA ALA A 787 37.16 -17.84 -12.10
C ALA A 787 36.48 -19.19 -12.44
N ARG A 788 35.35 -19.16 -13.15
CA ARG A 788 34.51 -20.35 -13.44
C ARG A 788 35.24 -21.42 -14.24
N ASP A 789 36.04 -21.03 -15.22
CA ASP A 789 36.73 -21.97 -16.10
C ASP A 789 37.86 -22.70 -15.36
N ILE A 790 38.60 -21.99 -14.50
CA ILE A 790 39.60 -22.58 -13.60
C ILE A 790 38.92 -23.59 -12.65
N ARG A 791 37.78 -23.20 -12.06
CA ARG A 791 36.99 -24.10 -11.21
C ARG A 791 36.50 -25.33 -11.98
N SER A 792 36.06 -25.17 -13.23
CA SER A 792 35.61 -26.29 -14.06
C SER A 792 36.73 -27.30 -14.28
N LEU A 793 37.92 -26.83 -14.67
CA LEU A 793 39.09 -27.69 -14.89
C LEU A 793 39.49 -28.46 -13.62
N LEU A 794 39.45 -27.82 -12.45
CA LEU A 794 39.72 -28.50 -11.17
C LEU A 794 38.61 -29.51 -10.80
N ALA A 795 37.35 -29.20 -11.11
CA ALA A 795 36.23 -30.13 -10.88
C ALA A 795 36.24 -31.32 -11.85
N ASP A 796 36.74 -31.13 -13.07
CA ASP A 796 37.02 -32.21 -14.03
C ASP A 796 38.20 -33.07 -13.53
N ALA A 797 39.29 -32.45 -13.07
CA ALA A 797 40.44 -33.16 -12.50
C ALA A 797 40.07 -34.00 -11.27
N ARG A 798 39.22 -33.46 -10.37
CA ARG A 798 38.69 -34.19 -9.22
C ARG A 798 37.91 -35.44 -9.64
N ARG A 799 37.10 -35.33 -10.70
CA ARG A 799 36.30 -36.45 -11.22
C ARG A 799 37.16 -37.58 -11.78
N GLU A 800 38.27 -37.26 -12.44
CA GLU A 800 39.22 -38.28 -12.94
C GLU A 800 39.94 -39.04 -11.80
N ILE A 801 40.04 -38.45 -10.60
CA ILE A 801 40.62 -39.09 -9.41
C ILE A 801 39.60 -39.96 -8.67
N ASP A 802 38.33 -39.54 -8.63
CA ASP A 802 37.22 -40.22 -7.91
C ASP A 802 36.46 -41.27 -8.76
N ASP A 803 36.83 -41.44 -10.04
CA ASP A 803 36.17 -42.42 -10.90
C ASP A 803 36.52 -43.88 -10.51
N ARG A 804 35.67 -44.84 -10.91
CA ARG A 804 35.88 -46.28 -10.71
C ARG A 804 37.14 -46.80 -11.38
N SER A 805 37.65 -46.09 -12.38
CA SER A 805 38.93 -46.30 -13.05
C SER A 805 39.71 -44.98 -13.07
N PRO A 806 40.45 -44.64 -11.99
CA PRO A 806 41.15 -43.36 -11.89
C PRO A 806 42.22 -43.19 -12.97
N ASP A 807 42.28 -42.01 -13.59
CA ASP A 807 43.32 -41.62 -14.54
C ASP A 807 44.15 -40.44 -13.99
N PRO A 808 45.23 -40.72 -13.25
CA PRO A 808 46.06 -39.69 -12.64
C PRO A 808 46.83 -38.85 -13.67
N GLU A 809 47.09 -39.37 -14.89
CA GLU A 809 47.74 -38.59 -15.95
C GLU A 809 46.76 -37.54 -16.51
N ALA A 810 45.51 -37.92 -16.76
CA ALA A 810 44.46 -36.99 -17.20
C ALA A 810 44.16 -35.92 -16.13
N ALA A 811 44.11 -36.31 -14.85
CA ALA A 811 43.93 -35.36 -13.75
C ALA A 811 45.10 -34.36 -13.64
N ALA A 812 46.34 -34.82 -13.81
CA ALA A 812 47.52 -33.95 -13.80
C ALA A 812 47.53 -32.96 -14.98
N GLU A 813 47.08 -33.38 -16.17
CA GLU A 813 46.96 -32.51 -17.34
C GLU A 813 45.93 -31.38 -17.10
N LEU A 814 44.77 -31.72 -16.56
CA LEU A 814 43.71 -30.74 -16.22
C LEU A 814 44.15 -29.74 -15.13
N VAL A 815 44.91 -30.19 -14.12
CA VAL A 815 45.47 -29.29 -13.10
C VAL A 815 46.56 -28.39 -13.67
N ALA A 816 47.41 -28.90 -14.57
CA ALA A 816 48.40 -28.09 -15.28
C ALA A 816 47.74 -27.03 -16.17
N GLU A 817 46.65 -27.39 -16.86
CA GLU A 817 45.83 -26.44 -17.63
C GLU A 817 45.20 -25.38 -16.73
N ALA A 818 44.69 -25.77 -15.55
CA ALA A 818 44.16 -24.83 -14.55
C ALA A 818 45.24 -23.87 -14.01
N GLN A 819 46.47 -24.34 -13.77
CA GLN A 819 47.61 -23.49 -13.37
C GLN A 819 48.01 -22.51 -14.48
N ALA A 820 48.06 -22.97 -15.73
CA ALA A 820 48.36 -22.12 -16.87
C ALA A 820 47.29 -21.04 -17.07
N LEU A 821 46.01 -21.41 -16.95
CA LEU A 821 44.89 -20.48 -17.05
C LEU A 821 44.88 -19.48 -15.88
N HIS A 822 45.15 -19.93 -14.64
CA HIS A 822 45.29 -19.05 -13.47
C HIS A 822 46.39 -18.01 -13.68
N ALA A 823 47.57 -18.42 -14.14
CA ALA A 823 48.68 -17.50 -14.41
C ALA A 823 48.35 -16.50 -15.53
N ALA A 824 47.68 -16.96 -16.60
CA ALA A 824 47.21 -16.11 -17.69
C ALA A 824 46.19 -15.07 -17.21
N GLU A 825 45.19 -15.50 -16.44
CA GLU A 825 44.16 -14.64 -15.82
C GLU A 825 44.80 -13.58 -14.92
N LEU A 826 45.75 -13.99 -14.07
CA LEU A 826 46.40 -13.07 -13.13
C LEU A 826 47.23 -12.00 -13.84
N ALA A 827 47.91 -12.37 -14.93
CA ALA A 827 48.77 -11.46 -15.69
C ALA A 827 47.97 -10.31 -16.33
N TRP A 828 46.86 -10.62 -17.01
CA TRP A 828 46.05 -9.59 -17.66
C TRP A 828 45.24 -8.77 -16.64
N ARG A 829 44.70 -9.41 -15.59
CA ARG A 829 43.93 -8.72 -14.54
C ARG A 829 44.78 -7.72 -13.75
N SER A 830 46.01 -8.09 -13.41
CA SER A 830 46.95 -7.20 -12.72
C SER A 830 47.30 -5.96 -13.57
N ARG A 831 47.44 -6.14 -14.89
CA ARG A 831 47.62 -5.03 -15.82
C ARG A 831 46.36 -4.16 -15.90
N ALA A 832 45.18 -4.76 -16.02
CA ALA A 832 43.90 -4.06 -16.06
C ALA A 832 43.65 -3.21 -14.81
N GLN A 833 44.09 -3.67 -13.64
CA GLN A 833 43.99 -2.91 -12.39
C GLN A 833 44.76 -1.58 -12.44
N THR A 834 45.87 -1.52 -13.17
CA THR A 834 46.69 -0.32 -13.31
C THR A 834 46.25 0.56 -14.48
N ASP A 835 45.98 -0.06 -15.64
CA ASP A 835 45.77 0.64 -16.91
C ASP A 835 44.29 0.98 -17.17
N LEU A 836 43.34 0.12 -16.78
CA LEU A 836 41.91 0.23 -17.14
C LEU A 836 41.04 0.77 -16.00
N LEU A 837 41.32 0.43 -14.73
CA LEU A 837 40.40 0.66 -13.61
C LEU A 837 40.02 2.15 -13.42
N ALA A 838 40.98 3.07 -13.59
CA ALA A 838 40.73 4.51 -13.48
C ALA A 838 39.83 5.04 -14.62
N GLY A 839 40.06 4.58 -15.85
CA GLY A 839 39.24 4.91 -17.00
C GLY A 839 37.83 4.32 -16.89
N LEU A 840 37.74 3.05 -16.53
CA LEU A 840 36.49 2.31 -16.34
C LEU A 840 35.62 2.95 -15.24
N SER A 841 36.22 3.32 -14.11
CA SER A 841 35.48 3.98 -13.01
C SER A 841 34.99 5.39 -13.39
N THR A 842 35.75 6.12 -14.20
CA THR A 842 35.33 7.43 -14.73
C THR A 842 34.17 7.27 -15.71
N TYR A 843 34.24 6.27 -16.59
CA TYR A 843 33.17 5.93 -17.53
C TYR A 843 31.90 5.49 -16.81
N ASP A 844 32.02 4.51 -15.88
CA ASP A 844 30.93 4.05 -15.01
C ASP A 844 30.23 5.23 -14.33
N ALA A 845 30.99 6.10 -13.65
CA ALA A 845 30.42 7.27 -12.97
C ALA A 845 29.67 8.23 -13.90
N ALA A 846 30.06 8.34 -15.17
CA ALA A 846 29.42 9.21 -16.14
C ALA A 846 28.11 8.64 -16.69
N ILE A 847 28.01 7.31 -16.88
CA ILE A 847 26.87 6.67 -17.53
C ILE A 847 25.91 5.97 -16.57
N ARG A 848 26.34 5.69 -15.33
CA ARG A 848 25.60 4.93 -14.32
C ARG A 848 24.22 5.49 -14.01
N ASP A 849 24.09 6.82 -13.92
CA ASP A 849 22.82 7.49 -13.59
C ASP A 849 21.94 7.78 -14.82
N THR A 850 22.40 7.39 -16.02
CA THR A 850 21.65 7.54 -17.27
C THR A 850 21.46 6.18 -17.94
N ILE A 851 22.43 5.72 -18.73
CA ILE A 851 22.42 4.44 -19.45
C ILE A 851 22.31 3.27 -18.47
N GLY A 852 23.08 3.31 -17.38
CA GLY A 852 23.13 2.23 -16.38
C GLY A 852 22.01 2.22 -15.36
N LEU A 853 21.11 3.21 -15.36
CA LEU A 853 20.17 3.43 -14.25
C LEU A 853 19.24 2.21 -14.02
N ARG A 854 18.85 1.53 -15.10
CA ARG A 854 17.96 0.35 -15.08
C ARG A 854 18.58 -0.86 -14.39
N GLN A 855 19.90 -1.04 -14.51
CA GLN A 855 20.62 -2.20 -13.98
C GLN A 855 21.15 -1.99 -12.56
N GLN A 856 20.98 -0.81 -12.00
CA GLN A 856 21.34 -0.58 -10.61
C GLN A 856 20.47 -1.46 -9.68
N PRO A 857 20.99 -1.94 -8.53
CA PRO A 857 20.18 -2.74 -7.60
C PRO A 857 19.01 -1.95 -7.03
N ARG A 858 19.17 -0.62 -6.90
CA ARG A 858 18.16 0.32 -6.39
C ARG A 858 18.35 1.68 -7.04
N LEU A 859 17.27 2.47 -7.07
CA LEU A 859 17.35 3.88 -7.47
C LEU A 859 18.19 4.65 -6.43
N PRO A 860 19.18 5.46 -6.84
CA PRO A 860 19.79 6.39 -5.92
C PRO A 860 18.76 7.43 -5.45
N ARG A 861 19.01 8.03 -4.29
CA ARG A 861 17.98 8.78 -3.54
C ARG A 861 17.37 9.93 -4.34
N GLU A 862 18.17 10.61 -5.16
CA GLU A 862 17.69 11.74 -5.97
C GLU A 862 16.72 11.27 -7.06
N GLN A 863 17.09 10.21 -7.79
CA GLN A 863 16.27 9.58 -8.82
C GLN A 863 15.00 8.98 -8.23
N ALA A 864 15.11 8.35 -7.06
CA ALA A 864 13.96 7.80 -6.34
C ALA A 864 12.92 8.89 -5.98
N LEU A 865 13.36 10.08 -5.59
CA LEU A 865 12.46 11.21 -5.29
C LEU A 865 11.75 11.73 -6.54
N TYR A 866 12.45 11.83 -7.67
CA TYR A 866 11.85 12.21 -8.95
C TYR A 866 10.82 11.17 -9.42
N VAL A 867 11.18 9.88 -9.40
CA VAL A 867 10.29 8.79 -9.80
C VAL A 867 9.07 8.73 -8.87
N ALA A 868 9.24 9.00 -7.56
CA ALA A 868 8.13 9.08 -6.62
C ALA A 868 7.16 10.22 -6.95
N GLU A 869 7.68 11.40 -7.33
CA GLU A 869 6.87 12.53 -7.78
C GLU A 869 6.11 12.20 -9.05
N CYS A 870 6.80 11.74 -10.10
CA CYS A 870 6.19 11.35 -11.38
C CYS A 870 5.07 10.31 -11.20
N ARG A 871 5.28 9.27 -10.37
CA ARG A 871 4.27 8.24 -10.07
C ARG A 871 3.11 8.71 -9.21
N SER A 872 3.24 9.86 -8.53
CA SER A 872 2.19 10.36 -7.66
C SER A 872 1.01 10.97 -8.42
N HIS A 873 1.22 11.29 -9.71
CA HIS A 873 0.19 11.78 -10.63
C HIS A 873 -0.56 10.63 -11.31
N HIS A 874 -1.88 10.80 -11.43
CA HIS A 874 -2.71 9.90 -12.22
C HIS A 874 -2.50 10.16 -13.72
N ARG A 875 -2.45 9.09 -14.51
CA ARG A 875 -2.20 9.15 -15.96
C ARG A 875 -3.32 8.46 -16.71
N ASP A 876 -3.81 9.12 -17.75
CA ASP A 876 -4.81 8.53 -18.64
C ASP A 876 -4.15 7.50 -19.56
N ILE A 877 -4.54 6.23 -19.41
CA ILE A 877 -4.04 5.10 -20.20
C ILE A 877 -5.12 4.51 -21.11
N SER A 878 -6.26 5.20 -21.27
CA SER A 878 -7.44 4.68 -21.96
C SER A 878 -7.29 4.47 -23.45
N LEU A 879 -6.18 4.89 -24.06
CA LEU A 879 -5.92 4.65 -25.49
C LEU A 879 -5.22 3.31 -25.74
N ASN A 880 -4.86 2.59 -24.66
CA ASN A 880 -4.31 1.23 -24.73
C ASN A 880 -5.38 0.14 -24.53
N PHE A 881 -6.64 0.53 -24.29
CA PHE A 881 -7.82 -0.30 -24.12
C PHE A 881 -8.88 0.26 -25.07
#